data_AF-A0AAE1Z165-F1
#
_entry.id   AF-A0AAE1Z165-F1
#
_cell.length_a   1.000
_cell.length_b   1.000
_cell.length_c   1.000
_cell.angle_alpha   90.00
_cell.angle_beta   90.00
_cell.angle_gamma   90.00
#
_symmetry.space_group_name_H-M   'P 1'
#
loop_
_entity.id
_entity.type
_entity.pdbx_description
1 polymer ?
#
loop_
_entity_poly.entity_id
_entity_poly.type
_entity_poly.pdbx_seq_one_letter_code
_entity_poly.pdbx_strand_id
1 'polypeptide(L)'
;MASHPNKNPSSGEGLTVQENALITTLCNSIQALGRGFDVTSDIRLLYCKGAPGSRLVHIDEEQTRNLEISESYLIPDVSVDIECSRGQSSNEKTPVWSFHEMAKYFNEKSSVPGHIPLGSFNAMFNFSGSWQLDAAATKSLAMVGYVIPLFSVKLAKHNLVLHDEIKRAVPYSWDPASLASFIENYGTHIVTSATIGGRDIVYIRQHQSSPLSVSDIENYVKDIGEQRFSDLKANTSAGALKYKDKDVTVIFRRRGGDDLEQSYARWARTVEGAPDVINMTFTPIVSLLEGVPGIKHLTRAIELYLEYKPPIEDLQYFLDFQISRVWAPEQNNLQRKEPVCPSLQFSLMGPKLYISPDQVTVGRKPVTGLKLSLEGGKQNRLAINLQHLVSLPKILQPHWDAHMAIGAPRWQGPEEQDSRWFEPIKWKNFSHVSTAPIEYTDTCIGDLSGVHIVTGAQLGVWDFGAKSVLHLKLLFSKVPGCTIRRSVWDHNPSNLSAGQKPDGTSSSLPNEKGDGSSQLGKLAKIVDMTEMSKGPQDMPGHWLVTGAKLGIVYMQDKAELIEGKVDWRGKTAQKDKHGGSRASLLILGAFTFENMATMALAVNLVTYFTEVMHFNIADAANQLTNYMGTSYILTILMAFLADTYIGRFKTVLVATCIEALGLGLLALQAHHRRLKPPLCNIFDPNSKCIQVGGGNAALLFVALYLVALGSGGVKSALPSHGADQFDDKDPEETKQKSSFFNWLLLAVCIGGAISLTFFVWIQDHKGWDWGFSVSTIAMFFGVVMFAVGLPQYRYHVINGSSALTEILQVYVAAIRNRKLRLPQDSDELYEINRDSEAANQAEFLSHTSAFRFLDKAAIQTSLAPDTPTPTPTPSPWKLCRVTQVENAKILLNMVPIFCCSIIMTLCLAQLQTFSVQQGVTMDTSITKHFKIPPASLPIIPVAFLVIIIPVYDRVVVPFARKFTGIPTGITHLQRVGVGLILSCLSMAVAAIVEHKRKQVAKDHNMLDAIPLLQPPIPISVFWLSFQYFIFGIADMFTYVGLLEFFYSQVPKDLKSISSCFLWTSMALGYFLSTIIVKIVNSATKDITRSGGWLAGNKINRGHLNLFYWLLSILSLLNFCIYLFVSTRYKYRQEAPEITSESKVHHDMQNVEP
;
A
#
# COMPACT_ATOMS: atom_id res chain seq x y z
N MET A 1 -11.51 -73.37 -7.43
CA MET A 1 -11.46 -74.60 -8.25
C MET A 1 -11.84 -74.20 -9.67
N ALA A 2 -11.02 -74.57 -10.66
CA ALA A 2 -11.19 -74.32 -12.10
C ALA A 2 -11.09 -72.84 -12.55
N SER A 3 -10.59 -72.45 -13.71
CA SER A 3 -9.72 -73.02 -14.76
C SER A 3 -9.66 -71.91 -15.82
N HIS A 4 -8.49 -71.63 -16.39
CA HIS A 4 -8.42 -70.86 -17.64
C HIS A 4 -9.24 -71.54 -18.76
N PRO A 5 -9.73 -70.77 -19.75
CA PRO A 5 -9.03 -70.87 -21.03
C PRO A 5 -8.82 -69.54 -21.77
N ASN A 6 -7.74 -69.55 -22.54
CA ASN A 6 -7.36 -68.60 -23.60
C ASN A 6 -8.49 -68.27 -24.59
N LYS A 7 -8.51 -67.02 -25.06
CA LYS A 7 -8.70 -66.70 -26.48
C LYS A 7 -7.81 -65.51 -26.88
N ASN A 8 -7.08 -65.72 -27.98
CA ASN A 8 -6.18 -64.78 -28.65
C ASN A 8 -6.93 -63.59 -29.28
N PRO A 9 -6.20 -62.53 -29.67
CA PRO A 9 -6.73 -61.19 -29.92
C PRO A 9 -7.31 -61.06 -31.34
N SER A 10 -8.48 -60.42 -31.45
CA SER A 10 -9.03 -59.94 -32.72
C SER A 10 -9.29 -58.44 -32.61
N SER A 11 -8.48 -57.67 -33.34
CA SER A 11 -8.79 -56.36 -33.92
C SER A 11 -9.67 -55.43 -33.09
N GLY A 12 -9.06 -54.68 -32.18
CA GLY A 12 -9.60 -53.42 -31.68
C GLY A 12 -8.59 -52.33 -31.98
N GLU A 13 -8.88 -51.50 -32.98
CA GLU A 13 -8.15 -50.26 -33.22
C GLU A 13 -8.11 -49.46 -31.91
N GLY A 14 -6.90 -49.09 -31.47
CA GLY A 14 -6.72 -48.30 -30.26
C GLY A 14 -7.28 -46.90 -30.49
N LEU A 15 -8.42 -46.59 -29.85
CA LEU A 15 -8.96 -45.24 -29.74
C LEU A 15 -7.88 -44.30 -29.20
N THR A 16 -7.73 -43.12 -29.82
CA THR A 16 -6.78 -42.12 -29.31
C THR A 16 -7.28 -41.57 -27.96
N VAL A 17 -6.35 -41.11 -27.11
CA VAL A 17 -6.67 -40.58 -25.76
C VAL A 17 -7.70 -39.43 -25.80
N GLN A 18 -7.71 -38.64 -26.88
CA GLN A 18 -8.64 -37.52 -27.10
C GLN A 18 -10.08 -37.98 -27.38
N GLU A 19 -10.26 -39.09 -28.09
CA GLU A 19 -11.58 -39.58 -28.51
C GLU A 19 -12.32 -40.31 -27.36
N ASN A 20 -11.57 -40.91 -26.44
CA ASN A 20 -12.13 -41.49 -25.21
C ASN A 20 -12.79 -40.44 -24.31
N ALA A 21 -12.29 -39.21 -24.28
CA ALA A 21 -12.79 -38.15 -23.40
C ALA A 21 -14.20 -37.66 -23.81
N LEU A 22 -14.45 -37.49 -25.12
CA LEU A 22 -15.76 -37.07 -25.64
C LEU A 22 -16.84 -38.11 -25.34
N ILE A 23 -16.58 -39.39 -25.65
CA ILE A 23 -17.52 -40.48 -25.40
C ILE A 23 -17.80 -40.60 -23.90
N THR A 24 -16.76 -40.55 -23.06
CA THR A 24 -16.92 -40.61 -21.60
C THR A 24 -17.79 -39.47 -21.07
N THR A 25 -17.54 -38.25 -21.51
CA THR A 25 -18.30 -37.06 -21.05
C THR A 25 -19.75 -37.10 -21.52
N LEU A 26 -20.00 -37.58 -22.73
CA LEU A 26 -21.34 -37.74 -23.28
C LEU A 26 -22.11 -38.84 -22.53
N CYS A 27 -21.50 -40.00 -22.28
CA CYS A 27 -22.08 -41.08 -21.45
C CYS A 27 -22.43 -40.57 -20.05
N ASN A 28 -21.51 -39.88 -19.38
CA ASN A 28 -21.75 -39.31 -18.05
C ASN A 28 -22.89 -38.27 -18.07
N SER A 29 -23.01 -37.48 -19.15
CA SER A 29 -24.09 -36.50 -19.32
C SER A 29 -25.45 -37.18 -19.54
N ILE A 30 -25.50 -38.26 -20.32
CA ILE A 30 -26.71 -39.09 -20.52
C ILE A 30 -27.15 -39.73 -19.19
N GLN A 31 -26.20 -40.22 -18.40
CA GLN A 31 -26.47 -40.79 -17.07
C GLN A 31 -26.92 -39.72 -16.05
N ALA A 32 -26.62 -38.44 -16.30
CA ALA A 32 -27.06 -37.33 -15.46
C ALA A 32 -28.52 -36.92 -15.69
N LEU A 33 -29.07 -37.17 -16.89
CA LEU A 33 -30.46 -36.83 -17.21
C LEU A 33 -31.43 -37.58 -16.31
N GLY A 34 -32.39 -36.85 -15.75
CA GLY A 34 -33.38 -37.38 -14.82
C GLY A 34 -32.88 -37.53 -13.38
N ARG A 35 -31.62 -37.18 -13.08
CA ARG A 35 -31.10 -37.17 -11.69
C ARG A 35 -31.44 -35.88 -10.97
N GLY A 36 -31.47 -35.98 -9.64
CA GLY A 36 -31.58 -34.83 -8.75
C GLY A 36 -30.36 -33.93 -8.84
N PHE A 37 -30.55 -32.63 -8.65
CA PHE A 37 -29.51 -31.62 -8.72
C PHE A 37 -29.77 -30.49 -7.73
N ASP A 38 -28.69 -29.98 -7.15
CA ASP A 38 -28.74 -28.81 -6.30
C ASP A 38 -28.33 -27.56 -7.09
N VAL A 39 -29.31 -26.77 -7.51
CA VAL A 39 -29.06 -25.56 -8.33
C VAL A 39 -28.37 -24.42 -7.56
N THR A 40 -28.14 -24.57 -6.25
CA THR A 40 -27.26 -23.67 -5.48
C THR A 40 -25.77 -23.94 -5.75
N SER A 41 -25.45 -25.06 -6.41
CA SER A 41 -24.10 -25.45 -6.82
C SER A 41 -23.79 -25.05 -8.28
N ASP A 42 -22.52 -25.16 -8.68
CA ASP A 42 -22.07 -25.00 -10.06
C ASP A 42 -22.58 -26.16 -10.94
N ILE A 43 -22.70 -25.94 -12.26
CA ILE A 43 -23.20 -26.90 -13.27
C ILE A 43 -22.21 -28.02 -13.61
N ARG A 44 -21.53 -28.60 -12.62
CA ARG A 44 -20.65 -29.77 -12.80
C ARG A 44 -21.40 -31.05 -12.49
N LEU A 45 -21.12 -32.11 -13.25
CA LEU A 45 -21.76 -33.43 -13.06
C LEU A 45 -21.55 -34.02 -11.66
N LEU A 46 -20.50 -33.60 -10.95
CA LEU A 46 -20.23 -34.03 -9.57
C LEU A 46 -21.32 -33.60 -8.57
N TYR A 47 -22.13 -32.58 -8.90
CA TYR A 47 -23.22 -32.10 -8.05
C TYR A 47 -24.56 -32.79 -8.32
N CYS A 48 -24.62 -33.72 -9.29
CA CYS A 48 -25.77 -34.58 -9.47
C CYS A 48 -25.91 -35.54 -8.27
N LYS A 49 -27.14 -35.68 -7.77
CA LYS A 49 -27.48 -36.52 -6.62
C LYS A 49 -27.61 -38.00 -6.99
N GLY A 50 -27.37 -38.88 -6.03
CA GLY A 50 -27.38 -40.34 -6.21
C GLY A 50 -26.15 -40.89 -6.95
N ALA A 51 -26.08 -42.20 -7.15
CA ALA A 51 -25.06 -42.84 -8.00
C ALA A 51 -25.35 -42.62 -9.50
N PRO A 52 -24.36 -42.72 -10.40
CA PRO A 52 -24.61 -42.72 -11.85
C PRO A 52 -25.67 -43.77 -12.22
N GLY A 53 -26.72 -43.36 -12.95
CA GLY A 53 -27.87 -44.21 -13.29
C GLY A 53 -29.05 -44.19 -12.31
N SER A 54 -28.90 -43.63 -11.09
CA SER A 54 -30.03 -43.49 -10.14
C SER A 54 -30.93 -42.30 -10.49
N ARG A 55 -31.87 -42.53 -11.41
CA ARG A 55 -32.80 -41.50 -11.92
C ARG A 55 -33.97 -41.30 -10.96
N LEU A 56 -34.44 -40.06 -10.88
CA LEU A 56 -35.63 -39.67 -10.11
C LEU A 56 -36.92 -39.82 -10.91
N VAL A 57 -36.82 -39.83 -12.24
CA VAL A 57 -37.95 -39.88 -13.17
C VAL A 57 -37.94 -41.17 -13.98
N HIS A 58 -39.14 -41.67 -14.29
CA HIS A 58 -39.34 -42.83 -15.15
C HIS A 58 -38.93 -42.54 -16.60
N ILE A 59 -37.86 -43.19 -17.02
CA ILE A 59 -37.34 -43.25 -18.39
C ILE A 59 -37.52 -44.69 -18.88
N ASP A 60 -37.92 -44.88 -20.14
CA ASP A 60 -38.04 -46.21 -20.74
C ASP A 60 -36.64 -46.83 -20.94
N GLU A 61 -36.27 -47.77 -20.08
CA GLU A 61 -34.99 -48.50 -20.16
C GLU A 61 -35.10 -49.83 -20.92
N GLU A 62 -36.32 -50.25 -21.28
CA GLU A 62 -36.55 -51.46 -22.09
C GLU A 62 -36.37 -51.15 -23.58
N GLN A 63 -36.76 -49.95 -24.02
CA GLN A 63 -36.57 -49.47 -25.39
C GLN A 63 -35.31 -48.62 -25.50
N THR A 64 -34.20 -49.27 -25.84
CA THR A 64 -32.93 -48.60 -26.13
C THR A 64 -32.63 -48.54 -27.63
N ARG A 65 -31.90 -47.50 -28.03
CA ARG A 65 -31.33 -47.33 -29.37
C ARG A 65 -29.85 -47.01 -29.27
N ASN A 66 -29.15 -47.37 -30.32
CA ASN A 66 -27.76 -46.98 -30.49
C ASN A 66 -27.70 -45.53 -31.00
N LEU A 67 -26.99 -44.66 -30.28
CA LEU A 67 -26.81 -43.27 -30.67
C LEU A 67 -25.56 -43.12 -31.55
N GLU A 68 -25.77 -42.89 -32.85
CA GLU A 68 -24.70 -42.60 -33.81
C GLU A 68 -24.20 -41.16 -33.67
N ILE A 69 -22.90 -41.00 -33.40
CA ILE A 69 -22.25 -39.69 -33.21
C ILE A 69 -21.50 -39.28 -34.48
N SER A 70 -20.88 -40.24 -35.16
CA SER A 70 -20.21 -40.09 -36.47
C SER A 70 -20.17 -41.45 -37.20
N GLU A 71 -19.68 -41.50 -38.44
CA GLU A 71 -19.60 -42.72 -39.28
C GLU A 71 -18.81 -43.89 -38.66
N SER A 72 -18.17 -43.69 -37.50
CA SER A 72 -17.30 -44.68 -36.84
C SER A 72 -17.62 -44.92 -35.35
N TYR A 73 -18.53 -44.15 -34.73
CA TYR A 73 -18.73 -44.15 -33.27
C TYR A 73 -20.19 -44.17 -32.85
N LEU A 74 -20.51 -45.09 -31.93
CA LEU A 74 -21.86 -45.42 -31.53
C LEU A 74 -21.92 -45.66 -30.02
N ILE A 75 -22.79 -44.93 -29.31
CA ILE A 75 -23.06 -45.19 -27.88
C ILE A 75 -24.22 -46.19 -27.81
N PRO A 76 -23.98 -47.42 -27.31
CA PRO A 76 -25.02 -48.42 -27.20
C PRO A 76 -25.99 -48.11 -26.05
N ASP A 77 -27.17 -48.72 -26.13
CA ASP A 77 -28.14 -48.80 -25.03
C ASP A 77 -28.66 -47.44 -24.49
N VAL A 78 -28.83 -46.44 -25.36
CA VAL A 78 -29.42 -45.15 -24.98
C VAL A 78 -30.95 -45.21 -25.09
N SER A 79 -31.67 -44.88 -24.03
CA SER A 79 -33.15 -44.83 -24.03
C SER A 79 -33.70 -43.94 -25.17
N VAL A 80 -34.82 -44.37 -25.77
CA VAL A 80 -35.57 -43.58 -26.76
C VAL A 80 -36.08 -42.23 -26.23
N ASP A 81 -36.25 -42.10 -24.91
CA ASP A 81 -36.66 -40.86 -24.24
C ASP A 81 -35.55 -39.79 -24.19
N ILE A 82 -34.35 -40.10 -24.70
CA ILE A 82 -33.22 -39.17 -24.74
C ILE A 82 -32.94 -38.75 -26.18
N GLU A 83 -33.07 -37.44 -26.41
CA GLU A 83 -32.68 -36.80 -27.66
C GLU A 83 -31.26 -36.25 -27.54
N CYS A 84 -30.44 -36.49 -28.56
CA CYS A 84 -29.15 -35.86 -28.73
C CYS A 84 -29.17 -35.00 -29.99
N SER A 85 -28.75 -33.74 -29.87
CA SER A 85 -28.59 -32.83 -31.00
C SER A 85 -27.18 -32.26 -31.03
N ARG A 86 -26.67 -31.97 -32.23
CA ARG A 86 -25.39 -31.28 -32.40
C ARG A 86 -25.58 -29.78 -32.20
N GLY A 87 -24.69 -29.15 -31.44
CA GLY A 87 -24.73 -27.71 -31.20
C GLY A 87 -24.11 -26.89 -32.33
N GLN A 88 -24.47 -25.60 -32.39
CA GLN A 88 -23.81 -24.62 -33.26
C GLN A 88 -23.05 -23.61 -32.39
N SER A 89 -21.80 -23.32 -32.76
CA SER A 89 -20.98 -22.31 -32.08
C SER A 89 -21.63 -20.94 -32.13
N SER A 90 -21.58 -20.23 -31.00
CA SER A 90 -22.17 -18.90 -30.86
C SER A 90 -21.27 -17.97 -30.05
N ASN A 91 -21.41 -16.67 -30.30
CA ASN A 91 -20.78 -15.62 -29.51
C ASN A 91 -21.78 -15.12 -28.47
N GLU A 92 -21.42 -15.20 -27.19
CA GLU A 92 -22.21 -14.68 -26.08
C GLU A 92 -21.67 -13.32 -25.68
N LYS A 93 -22.47 -12.28 -25.91
CA LYS A 93 -22.20 -10.93 -25.42
C LYS A 93 -23.46 -10.37 -24.79
N THR A 94 -23.34 -9.89 -23.56
CA THR A 94 -24.42 -9.17 -22.88
C THR A 94 -24.15 -7.67 -22.85
N PRO A 95 -25.20 -6.83 -22.84
CA PRO A 95 -25.06 -5.43 -22.45
C PRO A 95 -24.74 -5.33 -20.95
N VAL A 96 -24.42 -4.13 -20.48
CA VAL A 96 -24.14 -3.87 -19.07
C VAL A 96 -25.46 -3.89 -18.30
N TRP A 97 -25.63 -4.89 -17.44
CA TRP A 97 -26.84 -5.15 -16.68
C TRP A 97 -26.63 -4.94 -15.18
N SER A 98 -27.72 -4.67 -14.47
CA SER A 98 -27.74 -4.76 -13.01
C SER A 98 -27.55 -6.20 -12.54
N PHE A 99 -27.25 -6.39 -11.25
CA PHE A 99 -27.11 -7.70 -10.63
C PHE A 99 -28.34 -8.60 -10.90
N HIS A 100 -29.55 -8.06 -10.72
CA HIS A 100 -30.81 -8.81 -10.86
C HIS A 100 -31.14 -9.18 -12.31
N GLU A 101 -30.83 -8.30 -13.27
CA GLU A 101 -31.02 -8.58 -14.70
C GLU A 101 -30.09 -9.70 -15.17
N MET A 102 -28.81 -9.66 -14.78
CA MET A 102 -27.84 -10.72 -15.11
C MET A 102 -28.20 -12.04 -14.43
N ALA A 103 -28.64 -12.02 -13.18
CA ALA A 103 -29.12 -13.21 -12.49
C ALA A 103 -30.33 -13.83 -13.21
N LYS A 104 -31.31 -12.99 -13.61
CA LYS A 104 -32.47 -13.44 -14.38
C LYS A 104 -32.06 -14.10 -15.71
N TYR A 105 -31.09 -13.53 -16.43
CA TYR A 105 -30.55 -14.10 -17.66
C TYR A 105 -29.97 -15.51 -17.46
N PHE A 106 -29.19 -15.72 -16.39
CA PHE A 106 -28.66 -17.04 -16.05
C PHE A 106 -29.77 -18.04 -15.69
N ASN A 107 -30.79 -17.59 -14.96
CA ASN A 107 -31.94 -18.41 -14.58
C ASN A 107 -32.73 -18.87 -15.82
N GLU A 108 -33.06 -17.94 -16.72
CA GLU A 108 -33.76 -18.22 -17.98
C GLU A 108 -32.97 -19.21 -18.85
N LYS A 109 -31.64 -19.06 -18.94
CA LYS A 109 -30.75 -19.98 -19.68
C LYS A 109 -30.75 -21.41 -19.13
N SER A 110 -30.99 -21.56 -17.83
CA SER A 110 -31.10 -22.86 -17.15
C SER A 110 -32.55 -23.35 -17.00
N SER A 111 -33.52 -22.69 -17.64
CA SER A 111 -34.97 -23.00 -17.54
C SER A 111 -35.53 -22.92 -16.10
N VAL A 112 -34.93 -22.08 -15.25
CA VAL A 112 -35.40 -21.83 -13.88
C VAL A 112 -36.10 -20.47 -13.83
N PRO A 113 -37.35 -20.38 -13.34
CA PRO A 113 -38.04 -19.10 -13.21
C PRO A 113 -37.55 -18.30 -11.99
N GLY A 114 -37.64 -16.97 -12.07
CA GLY A 114 -37.41 -16.06 -10.93
C GLY A 114 -36.09 -15.29 -10.96
N HIS A 115 -35.81 -14.56 -9.88
CA HIS A 115 -34.68 -13.62 -9.77
C HIS A 115 -33.59 -14.05 -8.77
N ILE A 116 -33.79 -15.15 -8.05
CA ILE A 116 -32.81 -15.67 -7.09
C ILE A 116 -31.63 -16.24 -7.89
N PRO A 117 -30.39 -15.77 -7.67
CA PRO A 117 -29.26 -16.21 -8.48
C PRO A 117 -28.94 -17.68 -8.27
N LEU A 118 -28.65 -18.42 -9.34
CA LEU A 118 -28.19 -19.81 -9.26
C LEU A 118 -26.74 -19.92 -8.75
N GLY A 119 -26.36 -21.13 -8.33
CA GLY A 119 -24.97 -21.45 -7.98
C GLY A 119 -24.01 -21.26 -9.15
N SER A 120 -24.45 -21.57 -10.37
CA SER A 120 -23.71 -21.31 -11.60
C SER A 120 -23.41 -19.82 -11.79
N PHE A 121 -24.37 -18.94 -11.55
CA PHE A 121 -24.16 -17.48 -11.60
C PHE A 121 -23.13 -17.04 -10.54
N ASN A 122 -23.26 -17.53 -9.31
CA ASN A 122 -22.33 -17.22 -8.24
C ASN A 122 -20.89 -17.68 -8.56
N ALA A 123 -20.73 -18.89 -9.10
CA ALA A 123 -19.44 -19.45 -9.48
C ALA A 123 -18.78 -18.68 -10.64
N MET A 124 -19.56 -18.20 -11.61
CA MET A 124 -19.04 -17.48 -12.77
C MET A 124 -18.53 -16.08 -12.42
N PHE A 125 -19.20 -15.37 -11.50
CA PHE A 125 -18.83 -14.02 -11.07
C PHE A 125 -18.05 -13.96 -9.73
N ASN A 126 -17.66 -15.11 -9.14
CA ASN A 126 -16.99 -15.20 -7.83
C ASN A 126 -17.75 -14.52 -6.68
N PHE A 127 -19.06 -14.75 -6.61
CA PHE A 127 -19.89 -14.22 -5.52
C PHE A 127 -19.87 -15.12 -4.27
N SER A 128 -20.07 -14.50 -3.11
CA SER A 128 -19.95 -15.16 -1.79
C SER A 128 -21.04 -16.18 -1.50
N GLY A 129 -22.22 -16.03 -2.13
CA GLY A 129 -23.40 -16.84 -1.86
C GLY A 129 -24.53 -16.05 -1.23
N SER A 130 -24.21 -15.04 -0.40
CA SER A 130 -25.18 -14.09 0.16
C SER A 130 -25.51 -13.02 -0.87
N TRP A 131 -26.49 -13.32 -1.72
CA TRP A 131 -26.77 -12.51 -2.89
C TRP A 131 -27.23 -11.09 -2.54
N GLN A 132 -27.83 -10.85 -1.37
CA GLN A 132 -28.20 -9.50 -0.92
C GLN A 132 -26.96 -8.63 -0.68
N LEU A 133 -25.91 -9.19 -0.06
CA LEU A 133 -24.64 -8.49 0.14
C LEU A 133 -23.89 -8.31 -1.18
N ASP A 134 -23.86 -9.36 -2.00
CA ASP A 134 -23.21 -9.34 -3.31
C ASP A 134 -23.86 -8.33 -4.26
N ALA A 135 -25.19 -8.20 -4.24
CA ALA A 135 -25.95 -7.21 -4.99
C ALA A 135 -25.67 -5.79 -4.48
N ALA A 136 -25.65 -5.57 -3.16
CA ALA A 136 -25.37 -4.26 -2.59
C ALA A 136 -23.94 -3.76 -2.90
N ALA A 137 -22.98 -4.68 -3.05
CA ALA A 137 -21.60 -4.36 -3.40
C ALA A 137 -21.37 -4.18 -4.91
N THR A 138 -22.36 -4.48 -5.77
CA THR A 138 -22.19 -4.56 -7.23
C THR A 138 -23.02 -3.50 -7.94
N LYS A 139 -22.34 -2.66 -8.74
CA LYS A 139 -22.97 -1.61 -9.55
C LYS A 139 -23.55 -2.14 -10.85
N SER A 140 -22.76 -2.92 -11.59
CA SER A 140 -23.17 -3.52 -12.86
C SER A 140 -22.31 -4.75 -13.22
N LEU A 141 -22.85 -5.58 -14.12
CA LEU A 141 -22.25 -6.82 -14.61
C LEU A 141 -22.30 -6.88 -16.14
N ALA A 142 -21.29 -7.48 -16.76
CA ALA A 142 -21.26 -7.75 -18.20
C ALA A 142 -20.49 -9.04 -18.50
N MET A 143 -20.76 -9.66 -19.65
CA MET A 143 -20.00 -10.82 -20.12
C MET A 143 -19.80 -10.82 -21.63
N VAL A 144 -18.66 -11.34 -22.07
CA VAL A 144 -18.31 -11.51 -23.49
C VAL A 144 -17.47 -12.78 -23.69
N GLY A 145 -17.82 -13.60 -24.67
CA GLY A 145 -16.99 -14.73 -25.08
C GLY A 145 -17.67 -15.74 -25.99
N TYR A 146 -17.02 -16.87 -26.21
CA TYR A 146 -17.43 -17.86 -27.19
C TYR A 146 -17.86 -19.17 -26.54
N VAL A 147 -18.91 -19.77 -27.11
CA VAL A 147 -19.45 -21.06 -26.69
C VAL A 147 -19.47 -21.98 -27.90
N ILE A 148 -18.82 -23.14 -27.76
CA ILE A 148 -18.67 -24.19 -28.78
C ILE A 148 -19.38 -25.44 -28.24
N PRO A 149 -20.72 -25.53 -28.38
CA PRO A 149 -21.46 -26.74 -28.03
C PRO A 149 -21.21 -27.82 -29.08
N LEU A 150 -20.73 -28.99 -28.65
CA LEU A 150 -20.58 -30.16 -29.51
C LEU A 150 -21.88 -30.93 -29.58
N PHE A 151 -22.39 -31.37 -28.43
CA PHE A 151 -23.61 -32.16 -28.31
C PHE A 151 -24.48 -31.64 -27.17
N SER A 152 -25.78 -31.70 -27.34
CA SER A 152 -26.76 -31.44 -26.28
C SER A 152 -27.65 -32.65 -26.14
N VAL A 153 -27.67 -33.24 -24.94
CA VAL A 153 -28.56 -34.34 -24.60
C VAL A 153 -29.71 -33.80 -23.75
N LYS A 154 -30.95 -34.16 -24.09
CA LYS A 154 -32.16 -33.70 -23.41
C LYS A 154 -33.19 -34.81 -23.29
N LEU A 155 -34.04 -34.73 -22.27
CA LEU A 155 -35.21 -35.59 -22.14
C LEU A 155 -36.28 -35.16 -23.16
N ALA A 156 -36.65 -36.07 -24.06
CA ALA A 156 -37.70 -35.87 -25.07
C ALA A 156 -39.11 -35.87 -24.45
N LYS A 157 -39.27 -36.54 -23.31
CA LYS A 157 -40.54 -36.70 -22.62
C LYS A 157 -40.92 -35.42 -21.89
N HIS A 158 -42.01 -34.79 -22.33
CA HIS A 158 -42.49 -33.51 -21.78
C HIS A 158 -43.21 -33.70 -20.42
N ASN A 159 -43.81 -34.88 -20.20
CA ASN A 159 -44.50 -35.23 -18.97
C ASN A 159 -43.62 -36.17 -18.13
N LEU A 160 -42.70 -35.60 -17.37
CA LEU A 160 -41.83 -36.34 -16.46
C LEU A 160 -42.65 -36.87 -15.28
N VAL A 161 -42.48 -38.15 -14.95
CA VAL A 161 -43.15 -38.80 -13.80
C VAL A 161 -42.10 -39.26 -12.81
N LEU A 162 -42.17 -38.76 -11.58
CA LEU A 162 -41.30 -39.19 -10.48
C LEU A 162 -41.60 -40.64 -10.06
N HIS A 163 -40.56 -41.39 -9.69
CA HIS A 163 -40.72 -42.68 -9.03
C HIS A 163 -41.56 -42.56 -7.75
N ASP A 164 -42.44 -43.53 -7.49
CA ASP A 164 -43.37 -43.49 -6.35
C ASP A 164 -42.66 -43.48 -4.99
N GLU A 165 -41.42 -43.97 -4.92
CA GLU A 165 -40.58 -43.89 -3.72
C GLU A 165 -40.29 -42.45 -3.32
N ILE A 166 -40.07 -41.57 -4.29
CA ILE A 166 -39.77 -40.15 -4.06
C ILE A 166 -41.03 -39.42 -3.60
N LYS A 167 -42.18 -39.74 -4.21
CA LYS A 167 -43.48 -39.21 -3.76
C LYS A 167 -43.77 -39.61 -2.31
N ARG A 168 -43.42 -40.84 -1.92
CA ARG A 168 -43.53 -41.34 -0.55
C ARG A 168 -42.54 -40.70 0.42
N ALA A 169 -41.40 -40.21 -0.07
CA ALA A 169 -40.39 -39.53 0.75
C ALA A 169 -40.74 -38.07 1.09
N VAL A 170 -41.79 -37.49 0.47
CA VAL A 170 -42.22 -36.12 0.76
C VAL A 170 -42.77 -36.03 2.19
N PRO A 171 -42.23 -35.16 3.06
CA PRO A 171 -42.72 -35.02 4.42
C PRO A 171 -44.14 -34.43 4.47
N TYR A 172 -45.04 -35.06 5.24
CA TYR A 172 -46.43 -34.62 5.39
C TYR A 172 -46.61 -33.33 6.20
N SER A 173 -45.60 -32.93 6.97
CA SER A 173 -45.64 -31.76 7.86
C SER A 173 -44.32 -30.97 7.79
N TRP A 174 -44.28 -29.79 8.39
CA TRP A 174 -43.04 -29.02 8.54
C TRP A 174 -42.10 -29.72 9.54
N ASP A 175 -41.33 -30.68 9.06
CA ASP A 175 -40.28 -31.38 9.80
C ASP A 175 -38.89 -31.06 9.24
N PRO A 176 -38.12 -30.17 9.88
CA PRO A 176 -36.83 -29.69 9.36
C PRO A 176 -35.83 -30.78 9.00
N ALA A 177 -35.73 -31.85 9.81
CA ALA A 177 -34.81 -32.96 9.56
C ALA A 177 -35.19 -33.76 8.30
N SER A 178 -36.46 -34.15 8.17
CA SER A 178 -36.94 -34.86 6.97
C SER A 178 -36.89 -33.99 5.71
N LEU A 179 -37.18 -32.69 5.83
CA LEU A 179 -37.10 -31.74 4.72
C LEU A 179 -35.66 -31.53 4.24
N ALA A 180 -34.72 -31.34 5.17
CA ALA A 180 -33.30 -31.21 4.84
C ALA A 180 -32.75 -32.50 4.21
N SER A 181 -33.10 -33.67 4.77
CA SER A 181 -32.72 -34.97 4.22
C SER A 181 -33.28 -35.20 2.81
N PHE A 182 -34.52 -34.76 2.54
CA PHE A 182 -35.09 -34.82 1.19
C PHE A 182 -34.25 -34.00 0.20
N ILE A 183 -33.91 -32.75 0.54
CA ILE A 183 -33.10 -31.87 -0.32
C ILE A 183 -31.67 -32.42 -0.49
N GLU A 184 -31.08 -32.97 0.56
CA GLU A 184 -29.74 -33.56 0.52
C GLU A 184 -29.70 -34.78 -0.42
N ASN A 185 -30.69 -35.67 -0.34
CA ASN A 185 -30.75 -36.92 -1.09
C ASN A 185 -31.22 -36.75 -2.53
N TYR A 186 -32.24 -35.91 -2.77
CA TYR A 186 -32.90 -35.77 -4.07
C TYR A 186 -32.60 -34.44 -4.78
N GLY A 187 -32.02 -33.46 -4.08
CA GLY A 187 -31.76 -32.13 -4.64
C GLY A 187 -33.01 -31.25 -4.68
N THR A 188 -32.89 -30.11 -5.36
CA THR A 188 -33.98 -29.13 -5.52
C THR A 188 -34.65 -29.22 -6.89
N HIS A 189 -33.89 -29.63 -7.91
CA HIS A 189 -34.35 -29.71 -9.29
C HIS A 189 -33.87 -31.01 -9.95
N ILE A 190 -34.42 -31.31 -11.12
CA ILE A 190 -34.08 -32.48 -11.93
C ILE A 190 -33.37 -32.00 -13.19
N VAL A 191 -32.26 -32.66 -13.55
CA VAL A 191 -31.53 -32.35 -14.78
C VAL A 191 -32.36 -32.79 -15.99
N THR A 192 -32.75 -31.86 -16.87
CA THR A 192 -33.53 -32.15 -18.07
C THR A 192 -32.73 -32.09 -19.36
N SER A 193 -31.64 -31.32 -19.38
CA SER A 193 -30.66 -31.35 -20.44
C SER A 193 -29.25 -31.03 -19.95
N ALA A 194 -28.25 -31.51 -20.68
CA ALA A 194 -26.85 -31.17 -20.49
C ALA A 194 -26.23 -30.90 -21.87
N THR A 195 -25.53 -29.77 -21.99
CA THR A 195 -24.81 -29.39 -23.20
C THR A 195 -23.31 -29.59 -22.97
N ILE A 196 -22.68 -30.38 -23.83
CA ILE A 196 -21.27 -30.76 -23.80
C ILE A 196 -20.49 -29.95 -24.85
N GLY A 197 -19.33 -29.43 -24.49
CA GLY A 197 -18.43 -28.76 -25.41
C GLY A 197 -17.40 -27.89 -24.71
N GLY A 198 -17.12 -26.72 -25.29
CA GLY A 198 -16.16 -25.75 -24.79
C GLY A 198 -16.77 -24.37 -24.62
N ARG A 199 -16.38 -23.64 -23.59
CA ARG A 199 -16.80 -22.26 -23.31
C ARG A 199 -15.62 -21.45 -22.83
N ASP A 200 -15.37 -20.30 -23.45
CA ASP A 200 -14.37 -19.32 -23.02
C ASP A 200 -15.03 -17.95 -22.89
N ILE A 201 -15.29 -17.50 -21.65
CA ILE A 201 -16.00 -16.25 -21.36
C ILE A 201 -15.25 -15.38 -20.36
N VAL A 202 -15.30 -14.08 -20.62
CA VAL A 202 -14.87 -13.04 -19.70
C VAL A 202 -16.08 -12.46 -19.00
N TYR A 203 -16.08 -12.53 -17.67
CA TYR A 203 -17.07 -11.91 -16.79
C TYR A 203 -16.51 -10.64 -16.18
N ILE A 204 -17.27 -9.56 -16.20
CA ILE A 204 -16.86 -8.24 -15.74
C ILE A 204 -17.81 -7.80 -14.63
N ARG A 205 -17.26 -7.45 -13.47
CA ARG A 205 -17.97 -6.96 -12.29
C ARG A 205 -17.52 -5.55 -11.94
N GLN A 206 -18.44 -4.59 -12.02
CA GLN A 206 -18.21 -3.23 -11.56
C GLN A 206 -18.63 -3.10 -10.09
N HIS A 207 -17.70 -2.74 -9.21
CA HIS A 207 -18.01 -2.52 -7.79
C HIS A 207 -18.78 -1.22 -7.58
N GLN A 208 -19.53 -1.14 -6.47
CA GLN A 208 -20.34 0.03 -6.12
C GLN A 208 -19.51 1.33 -5.98
N SER A 209 -18.25 1.21 -5.58
CA SER A 209 -17.30 2.34 -5.45
C SER A 209 -16.78 2.86 -6.79
N SER A 210 -16.96 2.14 -7.90
CA SER A 210 -16.38 2.48 -9.19
C SER A 210 -16.94 3.80 -9.75
N PRO A 211 -16.05 4.75 -10.15
CA PRO A 211 -16.46 6.02 -10.74
C PRO A 211 -16.89 5.90 -12.21
N LEU A 212 -16.77 4.72 -12.83
CA LEU A 212 -17.04 4.51 -14.26
C LEU A 212 -18.53 4.57 -14.60
N SER A 213 -18.83 5.12 -15.77
CA SER A 213 -20.18 5.14 -16.36
C SER A 213 -20.50 3.81 -17.05
N VAL A 214 -21.78 3.57 -17.35
CA VAL A 214 -22.23 2.38 -18.10
C VAL A 214 -21.56 2.29 -19.48
N SER A 215 -21.46 3.42 -20.19
CA SER A 215 -20.79 3.50 -21.50
C SER A 215 -19.29 3.18 -21.44
N ASP A 216 -18.62 3.52 -20.33
CA ASP A 216 -17.21 3.17 -20.16
C ASP A 216 -17.03 1.66 -20.05
N ILE A 217 -17.94 0.99 -19.32
CA ILE A 217 -17.93 -0.46 -19.18
C ILE A 217 -18.29 -1.14 -20.50
N GLU A 218 -19.24 -0.61 -21.27
CA GLU A 218 -19.57 -1.17 -22.61
C GLU A 218 -18.37 -1.13 -23.56
N ASN A 219 -17.65 0.01 -23.59
CA ASN A 219 -16.43 0.14 -24.38
C ASN A 219 -15.34 -0.82 -23.87
N TYR A 220 -15.20 -0.94 -22.55
CA TYR A 220 -14.23 -1.85 -21.94
C TYR A 220 -14.50 -3.32 -22.27
N VAL A 221 -15.76 -3.76 -22.22
CA VAL A 221 -16.20 -5.12 -22.60
C VAL A 221 -15.85 -5.38 -24.07
N LYS A 222 -16.08 -4.39 -24.94
CA LYS A 222 -15.74 -4.50 -26.38
C LYS A 222 -14.24 -4.66 -26.59
N ASP A 223 -13.43 -3.79 -25.98
CA ASP A 223 -11.97 -3.80 -26.11
C ASP A 223 -11.38 -5.13 -25.63
N ILE A 224 -11.85 -5.64 -24.48
CA ILE A 224 -11.40 -6.94 -23.95
C ILE A 224 -11.81 -8.10 -24.83
N GLY A 225 -13.04 -8.08 -25.37
CA GLY A 225 -13.52 -9.12 -26.28
C GLY A 225 -12.66 -9.19 -27.54
N GLU A 226 -12.37 -8.04 -28.16
CA GLU A 226 -11.51 -7.96 -29.34
C GLU A 226 -10.09 -8.44 -29.02
N GLN A 227 -9.52 -8.06 -27.87
CA GLN A 227 -8.19 -8.50 -27.45
C GLN A 227 -8.07 -10.00 -27.18
N ARG A 228 -9.10 -10.63 -26.58
CA ARG A 228 -9.04 -12.05 -26.20
C ARG A 228 -9.32 -12.98 -27.38
N PHE A 229 -10.19 -12.58 -28.30
CA PHE A 229 -10.74 -13.48 -29.32
C PHE A 229 -10.34 -13.15 -30.77
N SER A 230 -9.47 -12.16 -31.02
CA SER A 230 -8.94 -11.90 -32.39
C SER A 230 -7.69 -12.72 -32.73
N ASP A 231 -7.65 -13.31 -33.93
CA ASP A 231 -6.53 -14.13 -34.44
C ASP A 231 -5.32 -13.33 -34.98
N LEU A 232 -5.44 -12.02 -35.09
CA LEU A 232 -4.31 -11.16 -35.44
C LEU A 232 -3.41 -11.08 -34.21
N LYS A 233 -2.10 -11.31 -34.39
CA LYS A 233 -1.05 -10.85 -33.46
C LYS A 233 -1.10 -9.32 -33.38
N ALA A 234 -2.14 -8.78 -32.75
CA ALA A 234 -2.22 -7.39 -32.38
C ALA A 234 -1.31 -7.22 -31.15
N ASN A 235 -0.09 -6.76 -31.41
CA ASN A 235 0.66 -6.00 -30.43
C ASN A 235 -0.28 -4.95 -29.82
N THR A 236 -0.65 -5.08 -28.54
CA THR A 236 -0.73 -3.98 -27.56
C THR A 236 -1.44 -4.42 -26.28
N SER A 237 -0.68 -4.43 -25.19
CA SER A 237 -1.12 -4.39 -23.80
C SER A 237 -1.90 -3.11 -23.43
N ALA A 238 -2.38 -2.31 -24.39
CA ALA A 238 -2.84 -0.94 -24.16
C ALA A 238 -4.32 -0.78 -23.76
N GLY A 239 -5.22 -1.73 -24.11
CA GLY A 239 -6.66 -1.63 -23.82
C GLY A 239 -7.02 -1.93 -22.35
N ALA A 240 -6.56 -3.07 -21.82
CA ALA A 240 -6.84 -3.49 -20.44
C ALA A 240 -6.14 -2.62 -19.36
N LEU A 241 -5.04 -1.94 -19.70
CA LEU A 241 -4.27 -1.06 -18.81
C LEU A 241 -4.98 0.28 -18.50
N LYS A 242 -6.00 0.68 -19.27
CA LYS A 242 -6.71 1.96 -19.09
C LYS A 242 -7.65 2.01 -17.88
N TYR A 243 -8.04 0.86 -17.33
CA TYR A 243 -9.13 0.76 -16.36
C TYR A 243 -8.78 -0.01 -15.08
N LYS A 244 -7.52 -0.45 -14.93
CA LYS A 244 -7.04 -1.21 -13.75
C LYS A 244 -7.15 -0.44 -12.42
N ASP A 245 -7.18 0.90 -12.49
CA ASP A 245 -7.23 1.80 -11.32
C ASP A 245 -8.65 2.27 -10.94
N LYS A 246 -9.72 1.55 -11.35
CA LYS A 246 -11.11 2.06 -11.26
C LYS A 246 -12.17 1.11 -10.69
N ASP A 247 -11.80 0.20 -9.79
CA ASP A 247 -12.71 -0.72 -9.07
C ASP A 247 -13.60 -1.60 -9.99
N VAL A 248 -12.98 -2.24 -10.98
CA VAL A 248 -13.64 -3.24 -11.85
C VAL A 248 -12.88 -4.56 -11.76
N THR A 249 -13.59 -5.66 -11.49
CA THR A 249 -13.03 -7.01 -11.46
C THR A 249 -13.32 -7.72 -12.79
N VAL A 250 -12.29 -8.31 -13.38
CA VAL A 250 -12.40 -9.09 -14.62
C VAL A 250 -12.04 -10.54 -14.33
N ILE A 251 -12.92 -11.46 -14.68
CA ILE A 251 -12.81 -12.88 -14.35
C ILE A 251 -12.82 -13.65 -15.67
N PHE A 252 -11.75 -14.38 -15.92
CA PHE A 252 -11.61 -15.24 -17.09
C PHE A 252 -11.97 -16.67 -16.72
N ARG A 253 -12.96 -17.25 -17.39
CA ARG A 253 -13.39 -18.64 -17.14
C ARG A 253 -13.44 -19.42 -18.45
N ARG A 254 -12.66 -20.50 -18.49
CA ARG A 254 -12.81 -21.55 -19.49
C ARG A 254 -13.42 -22.79 -18.88
N ARG A 255 -14.14 -23.54 -19.72
CA ARG A 255 -14.62 -24.89 -19.43
C ARG A 255 -14.60 -25.70 -20.72
N GLY A 256 -14.00 -26.89 -20.68
CA GLY A 256 -13.79 -27.74 -21.86
C GLY A 256 -12.67 -27.24 -22.77
N GLY A 257 -11.95 -28.16 -23.42
CA GLY A 257 -10.69 -27.92 -24.12
C GLY A 257 -9.47 -27.94 -23.19
N ASP A 258 -8.29 -27.76 -23.76
CA ASP A 258 -7.03 -27.68 -23.00
C ASP A 258 -6.88 -26.31 -22.35
N ASP A 259 -6.96 -26.27 -21.02
CA ASP A 259 -6.86 -25.05 -20.23
C ASP A 259 -5.48 -24.38 -20.32
N LEU A 260 -4.43 -25.10 -20.73
CA LEU A 260 -3.07 -24.57 -20.89
C LEU A 260 -2.88 -23.76 -22.18
N GLU A 261 -3.75 -23.94 -23.19
CA GLU A 261 -3.59 -23.31 -24.50
C GLU A 261 -4.04 -21.85 -24.47
N GLN A 262 -3.10 -20.91 -24.56
CA GLN A 262 -3.43 -19.49 -24.40
C GLN A 262 -4.23 -18.92 -25.58
N SER A 263 -4.02 -19.41 -26.81
CA SER A 263 -4.69 -18.90 -28.01
C SER A 263 -6.12 -19.44 -28.14
N TYR A 264 -7.10 -18.54 -28.32
CA TYR A 264 -8.49 -18.95 -28.56
C TYR A 264 -8.64 -19.91 -29.75
N ALA A 265 -8.06 -19.60 -30.91
CA ALA A 265 -8.19 -20.45 -32.09
C ALA A 265 -7.54 -21.84 -31.95
N ARG A 266 -6.48 -21.96 -31.13
CA ARG A 266 -5.89 -23.26 -30.80
C ARG A 266 -6.72 -23.99 -29.76
N TRP A 267 -7.14 -23.31 -28.68
CA TRP A 267 -8.05 -23.86 -27.67
C TRP A 267 -9.34 -24.39 -28.30
N ALA A 268 -9.94 -23.65 -29.23
CA ALA A 268 -11.16 -24.06 -29.94
C ALA A 268 -11.00 -25.40 -30.67
N ARG A 269 -9.80 -25.72 -31.17
CA ARG A 269 -9.49 -27.01 -31.81
C ARG A 269 -9.32 -28.15 -30.80
N THR A 270 -8.98 -27.84 -29.55
CA THR A 270 -8.83 -28.85 -28.48
C THR A 270 -10.16 -29.25 -27.85
N VAL A 271 -11.23 -28.48 -28.06
CA VAL A 271 -12.55 -28.71 -27.45
C VAL A 271 -13.10 -30.10 -27.77
N GLU A 272 -12.91 -30.60 -29.00
CA GLU A 272 -13.36 -31.96 -29.36
C GLU A 272 -12.60 -33.06 -28.61
N GLY A 273 -11.33 -32.84 -28.27
CA GLY A 273 -10.48 -33.81 -27.58
C GLY A 273 -10.57 -33.78 -26.05
N ALA A 274 -11.16 -32.75 -25.46
CA ALA A 274 -11.33 -32.60 -24.01
C ALA A 274 -12.61 -31.83 -23.63
N PRO A 275 -13.81 -32.23 -24.10
CA PRO A 275 -15.02 -31.48 -23.85
C PRO A 275 -15.50 -31.61 -22.39
N ASP A 276 -16.28 -30.64 -21.92
CA ASP A 276 -16.91 -30.66 -20.60
C ASP A 276 -18.36 -30.12 -20.68
N VAL A 277 -19.15 -30.24 -19.62
CA VAL A 277 -20.54 -29.76 -19.59
C VAL A 277 -20.57 -28.25 -19.44
N ILE A 278 -20.99 -27.52 -20.47
CA ILE A 278 -20.97 -26.05 -20.51
C ILE A 278 -22.31 -25.40 -20.15
N ASN A 279 -23.41 -26.15 -20.19
CA ASN A 279 -24.73 -25.70 -19.78
C ASN A 279 -25.60 -26.87 -19.28
N MET A 280 -26.55 -26.60 -18.39
CA MET A 280 -27.58 -27.54 -17.96
C MET A 280 -28.93 -26.83 -17.82
N THR A 281 -30.02 -27.54 -18.13
CA THR A 281 -31.38 -27.08 -17.84
C THR A 281 -32.02 -27.94 -16.76
N PHE A 282 -32.93 -27.33 -16.01
CA PHE A 282 -33.51 -27.93 -14.82
C PHE A 282 -35.03 -27.80 -14.80
N THR A 283 -35.69 -28.74 -14.13
CA THR A 283 -37.11 -28.67 -13.77
C THR A 283 -37.24 -28.78 -12.25
N PRO A 284 -37.94 -27.87 -11.55
CA PRO A 284 -38.11 -27.96 -10.10
C PRO A 284 -38.76 -29.29 -9.71
N ILE A 285 -38.20 -30.00 -8.72
CA ILE A 285 -38.76 -31.31 -8.32
C ILE A 285 -40.21 -31.18 -7.84
N VAL A 286 -40.54 -30.04 -7.24
CA VAL A 286 -41.89 -29.71 -6.75
C VAL A 286 -42.93 -29.56 -7.86
N SER A 287 -42.54 -29.23 -9.10
CA SER A 287 -43.51 -29.15 -10.20
C SER A 287 -44.01 -30.53 -10.66
N LEU A 288 -43.33 -31.61 -10.26
CA LEU A 288 -43.72 -32.99 -10.56
C LEU A 288 -44.42 -33.69 -9.38
N LEU A 289 -44.61 -32.98 -8.26
CA LEU A 289 -45.22 -33.48 -7.03
C LEU A 289 -46.66 -32.95 -6.84
N GLU A 290 -47.27 -32.37 -7.87
CA GLU A 290 -48.64 -31.87 -7.80
C GLU A 290 -49.61 -32.94 -7.28
N GLY A 291 -50.42 -32.57 -6.29
CA GLY A 291 -51.37 -33.49 -5.63
C GLY A 291 -50.78 -34.34 -4.50
N VAL A 292 -49.47 -34.33 -4.26
CA VAL A 292 -48.85 -35.06 -3.14
C VAL A 292 -49.07 -34.29 -1.82
N PRO A 293 -49.61 -34.94 -0.76
CA PRO A 293 -49.76 -34.30 0.54
C PRO A 293 -48.42 -33.87 1.13
N GLY A 294 -48.35 -32.67 1.73
CA GLY A 294 -47.11 -32.13 2.31
C GLY A 294 -46.24 -31.30 1.35
N ILE A 295 -46.56 -31.27 0.04
CA ILE A 295 -45.82 -30.50 -0.96
C ILE A 295 -45.57 -29.03 -0.56
N LYS A 296 -46.55 -28.36 0.06
CA LYS A 296 -46.42 -26.96 0.50
C LYS A 296 -45.25 -26.74 1.45
N HIS A 297 -44.96 -27.71 2.34
CA HIS A 297 -43.84 -27.65 3.26
C HIS A 297 -42.51 -27.82 2.52
N LEU A 298 -42.44 -28.79 1.61
CA LEU A 298 -41.25 -29.02 0.78
C LEU A 298 -40.95 -27.82 -0.14
N THR A 299 -41.96 -27.27 -0.81
CA THR A 299 -41.82 -26.06 -1.64
C THR A 299 -41.26 -24.92 -0.82
N ARG A 300 -41.83 -24.65 0.37
CA ARG A 300 -41.35 -23.57 1.24
C ARG A 300 -39.91 -23.82 1.74
N ALA A 301 -39.54 -25.06 2.05
CA ALA A 301 -38.18 -25.39 2.48
C ALA A 301 -37.16 -25.20 1.33
N ILE A 302 -37.51 -25.60 0.11
CA ILE A 302 -36.68 -25.40 -1.08
C ILE A 302 -36.54 -23.89 -1.38
N GLU A 303 -37.62 -23.12 -1.34
CA GLU A 303 -37.55 -21.65 -1.53
C GLU A 303 -36.56 -21.00 -0.56
N LEU A 304 -36.67 -21.32 0.73
CA LEU A 304 -35.78 -20.81 1.77
C LEU A 304 -34.33 -21.25 1.57
N TYR A 305 -34.12 -22.50 1.14
CA TYR A 305 -32.78 -23.01 0.81
C TYR A 305 -32.17 -22.27 -0.39
N LEU A 306 -32.95 -22.00 -1.44
CA LEU A 306 -32.49 -21.27 -2.62
C LEU A 306 -32.23 -19.79 -2.33
N GLU A 307 -33.07 -19.16 -1.49
CA GLU A 307 -32.99 -17.75 -1.15
C GLU A 307 -31.78 -17.42 -0.25
N TYR A 308 -31.52 -18.24 0.78
CA TYR A 308 -30.48 -17.96 1.78
C TYR A 308 -29.22 -18.81 1.63
N LYS A 309 -29.28 -19.92 0.88
CA LYS A 309 -28.17 -20.83 0.59
C LYS A 309 -27.33 -21.22 1.83
N PRO A 310 -27.95 -21.65 2.94
CA PRO A 310 -27.19 -22.18 4.07
C PRO A 310 -26.38 -23.41 3.63
N PRO A 311 -25.25 -23.73 4.27
CA PRO A 311 -24.58 -25.01 4.07
C PRO A 311 -25.55 -26.17 4.27
N ILE A 312 -25.47 -27.21 3.43
CA ILE A 312 -26.43 -28.33 3.47
C ILE A 312 -26.46 -29.03 4.85
N GLU A 313 -25.30 -29.11 5.50
CA GLU A 313 -25.13 -29.64 6.87
C GLU A 313 -25.87 -28.84 7.95
N ASP A 314 -26.14 -27.55 7.70
CA ASP A 314 -26.83 -26.64 8.62
C ASP A 314 -28.31 -26.44 8.26
N LEU A 315 -28.77 -26.98 7.13
CA LEU A 315 -30.11 -26.72 6.59
C LEU A 315 -31.22 -27.11 7.56
N GLN A 316 -31.09 -28.25 8.26
CA GLN A 316 -32.08 -28.65 9.26
C GLN A 316 -32.23 -27.63 10.39
N TYR A 317 -31.11 -27.08 10.88
CA TYR A 317 -31.10 -26.09 11.96
C TYR A 317 -31.62 -24.75 11.46
N PHE A 318 -31.22 -24.38 10.25
CA PHE A 318 -31.73 -23.18 9.58
C PHE A 318 -33.26 -23.22 9.46
N LEU A 319 -33.84 -24.31 8.93
CA LEU A 319 -35.28 -24.47 8.76
C LEU A 319 -36.05 -24.45 10.09
N ASP A 320 -35.49 -25.04 11.14
CA ASP A 320 -36.10 -25.04 12.48
C ASP A 320 -36.11 -23.64 13.13
N PHE A 321 -35.18 -22.77 12.72
CA PHE A 321 -35.09 -21.38 13.19
C PHE A 321 -35.89 -20.37 12.35
N GLN A 322 -36.64 -20.82 11.32
CA GLN A 322 -37.53 -19.96 10.51
C GLN A 322 -38.88 -19.66 11.19
N ILE A 323 -38.92 -19.76 12.52
CA ILE A 323 -40.07 -19.36 13.34
C ILE A 323 -40.17 -17.83 13.35
N SER A 324 -41.40 -17.30 13.40
CA SER A 324 -41.64 -15.87 13.51
C SER A 324 -40.94 -15.27 14.73
N ARG A 325 -40.34 -14.10 14.54
CA ARG A 325 -39.63 -13.35 15.57
C ARG A 325 -40.49 -12.19 16.05
N VAL A 326 -40.54 -12.00 17.36
CA VAL A 326 -41.26 -10.89 18.00
C VAL A 326 -40.37 -10.20 19.01
N TRP A 327 -40.65 -8.92 19.28
CA TRP A 327 -39.94 -8.13 20.28
C TRP A 327 -40.69 -8.12 21.61
N ALA A 328 -39.99 -8.40 22.70
CA ALA A 328 -40.48 -8.27 24.06
C ALA A 328 -39.87 -7.02 24.73
N PRO A 329 -40.63 -6.26 25.53
CA PRO A 329 -42.09 -6.35 25.68
C PRO A 329 -42.81 -5.95 24.39
N GLU A 330 -43.97 -6.56 24.11
CA GLU A 330 -44.82 -6.14 23.00
C GLU A 330 -45.27 -4.69 23.22
N GLN A 331 -45.18 -3.85 22.17
CA GLN A 331 -45.55 -2.45 22.23
C GLN A 331 -47.07 -2.27 22.39
N ASN A 332 -47.58 -2.39 23.61
CA ASN A 332 -48.92 -1.93 23.94
C ASN A 332 -48.86 -0.44 24.30
N ASN A 333 -49.74 0.37 23.70
CA ASN A 333 -49.95 1.80 23.95
C ASN A 333 -50.48 2.12 25.38
N LEU A 334 -50.06 1.38 26.39
CA LEU A 334 -50.43 1.61 27.78
C LEU A 334 -49.56 2.73 28.35
N GLN A 335 -50.18 3.89 28.57
CA GLN A 335 -49.63 4.96 29.41
C GLN A 335 -49.38 4.42 30.82
N ARG A 336 -48.15 3.96 31.08
CA ARG A 336 -47.75 3.49 32.42
C ARG A 336 -47.56 4.68 33.35
N LYS A 337 -48.16 4.65 34.55
CA LYS A 337 -47.93 5.62 35.63
C LYS A 337 -46.46 5.61 36.03
N GLU A 338 -45.89 6.79 36.30
CA GLU A 338 -44.46 7.01 36.55
C GLU A 338 -43.98 6.32 37.86
N PRO A 339 -43.08 5.33 37.79
CA PRO A 339 -42.24 4.97 38.93
C PRO A 339 -41.11 5.99 39.09
N VAL A 340 -40.51 6.04 40.28
CA VAL A 340 -39.28 6.81 40.56
C VAL A 340 -38.13 6.17 39.77
N CYS A 341 -37.92 6.62 38.53
CA CYS A 341 -36.87 6.07 37.67
C CYS A 341 -35.49 6.65 38.06
N PRO A 342 -34.45 5.81 38.20
CA PRO A 342 -33.08 6.31 38.25
C PRO A 342 -32.75 7.05 36.94
N SER A 343 -31.90 8.07 37.02
CA SER A 343 -31.61 8.93 35.87
C SER A 343 -30.13 9.17 35.69
N LEU A 344 -29.66 9.12 34.45
CA LEU A 344 -28.33 9.55 34.04
C LEU A 344 -28.37 11.04 33.72
N GLN A 345 -27.46 11.80 34.31
CA GLN A 345 -27.33 13.23 34.08
C GLN A 345 -25.98 13.52 33.42
N PHE A 346 -25.99 14.06 32.20
CA PHE A 346 -24.76 14.22 31.42
C PHE A 346 -23.94 15.49 31.76
N SER A 347 -24.54 16.46 32.47
CA SER A 347 -23.88 17.70 32.94
C SER A 347 -24.74 18.40 34.02
N LEU A 348 -24.13 19.33 34.77
CA LEU A 348 -24.76 20.01 35.93
C LEU A 348 -26.14 20.64 35.61
N MET A 349 -26.33 21.21 34.41
CA MET A 349 -27.60 21.80 33.95
C MET A 349 -28.18 21.12 32.69
N GLY A 350 -27.73 19.89 32.38
CA GLY A 350 -28.12 19.16 31.17
C GLY A 350 -29.41 18.33 31.30
N PRO A 351 -29.92 17.79 30.19
CA PRO A 351 -31.09 16.89 30.20
C PRO A 351 -30.78 15.59 30.96
N LYS A 352 -31.77 15.08 31.70
CA LYS A 352 -31.72 13.78 32.38
C LYS A 352 -32.31 12.69 31.48
N LEU A 353 -31.60 11.56 31.37
CA LEU A 353 -32.09 10.35 30.72
C LEU A 353 -32.54 9.37 31.80
N TYR A 354 -33.83 9.08 31.87
CA TYR A 354 -34.38 8.13 32.82
C TYR A 354 -34.16 6.70 32.32
N ILE A 355 -33.86 5.76 33.21
CA ILE A 355 -33.65 4.35 32.87
C ILE A 355 -34.87 3.55 33.33
N SER A 356 -35.43 2.73 32.44
CA SER A 356 -36.51 1.81 32.80
C SER A 356 -35.96 0.66 33.65
N PRO A 357 -36.49 0.44 34.87
CA PRO A 357 -36.05 -0.67 35.73
C PRO A 357 -36.71 -2.01 35.38
N ASP A 358 -37.59 -2.04 34.38
CA ASP A 358 -38.41 -3.20 34.04
C ASP A 358 -37.53 -4.39 33.62
N GLN A 359 -37.80 -5.57 34.21
CA GLN A 359 -37.17 -6.82 33.81
C GLN A 359 -37.90 -7.38 32.58
N VAL A 360 -37.19 -7.48 31.46
CA VAL A 360 -37.72 -8.09 30.24
C VAL A 360 -37.31 -9.55 30.23
N THR A 361 -38.28 -10.47 30.31
CA THR A 361 -38.03 -11.92 30.28
C THR A 361 -38.91 -12.58 29.23
N VAL A 362 -38.34 -13.47 28.42
CA VAL A 362 -39.07 -14.19 27.36
C VAL A 362 -39.38 -15.65 27.73
N GLY A 363 -39.07 -16.06 28.96
CA GLY A 363 -39.26 -17.42 29.45
C GLY A 363 -38.35 -18.43 28.73
N ARG A 364 -38.86 -19.64 28.47
CA ARG A 364 -38.15 -20.69 27.71
C ARG A 364 -38.28 -20.47 26.20
N LYS A 365 -37.88 -19.29 25.75
CA LYS A 365 -37.86 -18.91 24.34
C LYS A 365 -36.48 -18.39 23.96
N PRO A 366 -35.91 -18.82 22.82
CA PRO A 366 -34.59 -18.38 22.41
C PRO A 366 -34.59 -16.91 21.98
N VAL A 367 -33.61 -16.15 22.47
CA VAL A 367 -33.38 -14.75 22.08
C VAL A 367 -32.41 -14.69 20.90
N THR A 368 -32.77 -13.94 19.86
CA THR A 368 -32.01 -13.80 18.60
C THR A 368 -31.45 -12.38 18.38
N GLY A 369 -31.83 -11.42 19.22
CA GLY A 369 -31.33 -10.05 19.12
C GLY A 369 -31.73 -9.15 20.28
N LEU A 370 -31.07 -7.99 20.38
CA LEU A 370 -31.33 -6.96 21.37
C LEU A 370 -31.38 -5.58 20.69
N LYS A 371 -32.17 -4.66 21.24
CA LYS A 371 -32.12 -3.24 20.87
C LYS A 371 -32.41 -2.34 22.05
N LEU A 372 -31.93 -1.11 21.96
CA LEU A 372 -32.27 -0.04 22.88
C LEU A 372 -33.39 0.81 22.28
N SER A 373 -34.33 1.27 23.10
CA SER A 373 -35.43 2.13 22.68
C SER A 373 -35.64 3.29 23.64
N LEU A 374 -36.17 4.40 23.12
CA LEU A 374 -36.55 5.57 23.92
C LEU A 374 -38.07 5.65 24.04
N GLU A 375 -38.58 5.51 25.25
CA GLU A 375 -40.00 5.50 25.59
C GLU A 375 -40.50 6.87 26.13
N GLY A 376 -41.82 7.03 26.14
CA GLY A 376 -42.53 8.20 26.69
C GLY A 376 -42.68 9.37 25.73
N GLY A 377 -43.62 10.28 26.02
CA GLY A 377 -43.94 11.42 25.13
C GLY A 377 -42.79 12.42 24.92
N LYS A 378 -41.76 12.39 25.77
CA LYS A 378 -40.54 13.19 25.65
C LYS A 378 -39.32 12.41 25.13
N GLN A 379 -39.46 11.11 24.83
CA GLN A 379 -38.37 10.21 24.40
C GLN A 379 -37.12 10.30 25.30
N ASN A 380 -37.34 10.35 26.61
CA ASN A 380 -36.30 10.56 27.62
C ASN A 380 -36.17 9.38 28.60
N ARG A 381 -36.79 8.25 28.28
CA ARG A 381 -36.71 7.00 29.05
C ARG A 381 -36.04 5.92 28.21
N LEU A 382 -34.88 5.43 28.62
CA LEU A 382 -34.16 4.33 27.98
C LEU A 382 -34.73 2.98 28.43
N ALA A 383 -35.10 2.15 27.47
CA ALA A 383 -35.54 0.77 27.67
C ALA A 383 -34.73 -0.20 26.80
N ILE A 384 -34.75 -1.48 27.17
CA ILE A 384 -34.14 -2.58 26.42
C ILE A 384 -35.24 -3.50 25.90
N ASN A 385 -35.13 -3.94 24.67
CA ASN A 385 -36.04 -4.90 24.05
C ASN A 385 -35.27 -6.14 23.59
N LEU A 386 -35.91 -7.30 23.71
CA LEU A 386 -35.35 -8.59 23.30
C LEU A 386 -36.16 -9.16 22.13
N GLN A 387 -35.47 -9.54 21.05
CA GLN A 387 -36.09 -10.28 19.96
C GLN A 387 -36.02 -11.77 20.29
N HIS A 388 -37.15 -12.45 20.23
CA HIS A 388 -37.21 -13.89 20.48
C HIS A 388 -38.12 -14.60 19.49
N LEU A 389 -37.97 -15.92 19.37
CA LEU A 389 -38.87 -16.75 18.59
C LEU A 389 -40.21 -16.91 19.31
N VAL A 390 -41.33 -16.90 18.57
CA VAL A 390 -42.68 -17.03 19.14
C VAL A 390 -42.87 -18.38 19.85
N SER A 391 -42.29 -19.45 19.30
CA SER A 391 -42.29 -20.81 19.83
C SER A 391 -40.88 -21.38 19.95
N LEU A 392 -40.73 -22.45 20.76
CA LEU A 392 -39.47 -23.17 20.93
C LEU A 392 -39.16 -24.04 19.69
N PRO A 393 -37.97 -23.89 19.05
CA PRO A 393 -37.54 -24.76 17.96
C PRO A 393 -37.60 -26.24 18.32
N LYS A 394 -37.98 -27.10 17.37
CA LYS A 394 -38.17 -28.54 17.62
C LYS A 394 -36.89 -29.20 18.12
N ILE A 395 -35.71 -28.76 17.67
CA ILE A 395 -34.43 -29.27 18.13
C ILE A 395 -34.18 -29.01 19.62
N LEU A 396 -34.73 -27.92 20.15
CA LEU A 396 -34.56 -27.55 21.55
C LEU A 396 -35.65 -28.15 22.44
N GLN A 397 -36.77 -28.65 21.88
CA GLN A 397 -37.87 -29.23 22.68
C GLN A 397 -37.41 -30.41 23.56
N PRO A 398 -36.65 -31.41 23.08
CA PRO A 398 -36.18 -32.53 23.90
C PRO A 398 -35.21 -32.16 25.02
N HIS A 399 -34.77 -30.89 25.06
CA HIS A 399 -33.75 -30.38 25.98
C HIS A 399 -34.27 -29.22 26.84
N TRP A 400 -35.31 -28.50 26.40
CA TRP A 400 -35.68 -27.20 26.95
C TRP A 400 -37.19 -26.95 27.05
N ASP A 401 -38.02 -27.95 26.72
CA ASP A 401 -39.47 -27.86 26.87
C ASP A 401 -39.90 -27.77 28.35
N ALA A 402 -41.12 -27.29 28.63
CA ALA A 402 -41.64 -26.97 29.96
C ALA A 402 -41.49 -28.10 30.99
N HIS A 403 -41.58 -29.35 30.56
CA HIS A 403 -41.48 -30.54 31.43
C HIS A 403 -40.04 -30.90 31.84
N MET A 404 -39.02 -30.27 31.26
CA MET A 404 -37.62 -30.54 31.59
C MET A 404 -37.11 -29.71 32.78
N ALA A 405 -36.41 -30.38 33.68
CA ALA A 405 -35.76 -29.75 34.83
C ALA A 405 -34.39 -29.18 34.43
N ILE A 406 -34.33 -27.86 34.24
CA ILE A 406 -33.13 -27.13 33.76
C ILE A 406 -32.49 -26.22 34.83
N GLY A 407 -33.01 -26.27 36.07
CA GLY A 407 -32.64 -25.33 37.13
C GLY A 407 -33.31 -23.96 37.00
N ALA A 408 -33.21 -23.13 38.04
CA ALA A 408 -33.76 -21.78 38.03
C ALA A 408 -32.87 -20.85 37.19
N PRO A 409 -33.45 -19.98 36.33
CA PRO A 409 -32.66 -19.03 35.55
C PRO A 409 -31.96 -18.03 36.48
N ARG A 410 -30.74 -17.64 36.12
CA ARG A 410 -29.87 -16.81 36.96
C ARG A 410 -29.60 -15.45 36.32
N TRP A 411 -29.89 -14.39 37.07
CA TRP A 411 -29.45 -13.05 36.69
C TRP A 411 -27.95 -12.92 36.92
N GLN A 412 -27.22 -12.52 35.89
CA GLN A 412 -25.83 -12.14 35.97
C GLN A 412 -25.66 -10.72 35.44
N GLY A 413 -24.74 -9.99 36.05
CA GLY A 413 -24.38 -8.64 35.65
C GLY A 413 -22.97 -8.34 36.14
N PRO A 414 -22.44 -7.16 35.78
CA PRO A 414 -21.14 -6.73 36.23
C PRO A 414 -21.08 -6.61 37.76
N GLU A 415 -19.90 -6.86 38.33
CA GLU A 415 -19.63 -6.61 39.74
C GLU A 415 -19.54 -5.10 40.00
N GLU A 416 -20.27 -4.62 41.00
CA GLU A 416 -20.39 -3.19 41.32
C GLU A 416 -19.05 -2.53 41.73
N GLN A 417 -18.08 -3.34 42.16
CA GLN A 417 -16.77 -2.87 42.61
C GLN A 417 -15.69 -2.85 41.50
N ASP A 418 -15.93 -3.47 40.33
CA ASP A 418 -14.93 -3.53 39.26
C ASP A 418 -14.97 -2.28 38.37
N SER A 419 -14.42 -1.19 38.90
CA SER A 419 -14.37 0.10 38.20
C SER A 419 -13.54 0.09 36.90
N ARG A 420 -12.82 -0.99 36.58
CA ARG A 420 -12.03 -1.12 35.34
C ARG A 420 -12.89 -1.03 34.08
N TRP A 421 -14.17 -1.41 34.20
CA TRP A 421 -15.12 -1.43 33.09
C TRP A 421 -16.00 -0.18 33.02
N PHE A 422 -15.78 0.83 33.88
CA PHE A 422 -16.62 2.02 33.92
C PHE A 422 -16.08 3.09 32.98
N GLU A 423 -16.76 3.26 31.85
CA GLU A 423 -16.36 4.22 30.82
C GLU A 423 -17.24 5.49 30.85
N PRO A 424 -16.67 6.70 30.80
CA PRO A 424 -17.44 7.94 30.84
C PRO A 424 -18.08 8.28 29.49
N ILE A 425 -19.33 8.78 29.49
CA ILE A 425 -20.08 9.08 28.24
C ILE A 425 -19.66 10.43 27.60
N LYS A 426 -19.48 11.49 28.40
CA LYS A 426 -19.07 12.83 27.92
C LYS A 426 -18.17 13.58 28.90
N TRP A 427 -18.58 13.62 30.17
CA TRP A 427 -17.86 14.31 31.25
C TRP A 427 -17.44 13.29 32.31
N LYS A 428 -16.15 13.30 32.67
CA LYS A 428 -15.52 12.33 33.59
C LYS A 428 -16.16 12.23 34.99
N ASN A 429 -16.98 13.20 35.36
CA ASN A 429 -17.50 13.32 36.73
C ASN A 429 -19.00 13.00 36.87
N PHE A 430 -19.74 12.76 35.78
CA PHE A 430 -21.20 12.63 35.86
C PHE A 430 -21.71 11.23 35.51
N SER A 431 -21.81 10.85 34.23
CA SER A 431 -22.40 9.56 33.83
C SER A 431 -21.43 8.65 33.10
N HIS A 432 -21.40 7.38 33.53
CA HIS A 432 -20.58 6.31 32.99
C HIS A 432 -21.45 5.13 32.54
N VAL A 433 -20.90 4.23 31.74
CA VAL A 433 -21.48 2.94 31.37
C VAL A 433 -20.50 1.83 31.75
N SER A 434 -21.01 0.76 32.35
CA SER A 434 -20.25 -0.47 32.56
C SER A 434 -20.15 -1.25 31.26
N THR A 435 -18.96 -1.30 30.66
CA THR A 435 -18.68 -2.00 29.39
C THR A 435 -18.23 -3.46 29.57
N ALA A 436 -18.34 -3.97 30.81
CA ALA A 436 -18.03 -5.35 31.14
C ALA A 436 -18.86 -6.33 30.27
N PRO A 437 -18.23 -7.32 29.63
CA PRO A 437 -18.95 -8.38 28.95
C PRO A 437 -19.74 -9.22 29.96
N ILE A 438 -21.02 -9.47 29.65
CA ILE A 438 -21.88 -10.33 30.44
C ILE A 438 -22.08 -11.62 29.64
N GLU A 439 -21.36 -12.66 30.06
CA GLU A 439 -21.44 -14.01 29.53
C GLU A 439 -21.34 -15.00 30.68
N TYR A 440 -21.81 -16.23 30.46
CA TYR A 440 -21.76 -17.27 31.48
C TYR A 440 -20.36 -17.91 31.52
N THR A 441 -19.57 -17.65 32.55
CA THR A 441 -18.13 -18.00 32.61
C THR A 441 -17.81 -19.50 32.53
N ASP A 442 -18.77 -20.38 32.88
CA ASP A 442 -18.54 -21.83 32.91
C ASP A 442 -18.92 -22.53 31.60
N THR A 443 -19.37 -21.82 30.55
CA THR A 443 -19.69 -22.45 29.26
C THR A 443 -18.47 -22.48 28.35
N CYS A 444 -17.75 -23.61 28.33
CA CYS A 444 -16.69 -23.86 27.35
C CYS A 444 -17.23 -24.44 26.03
N ILE A 445 -16.62 -24.06 24.90
CA ILE A 445 -16.93 -24.64 23.59
C ILE A 445 -16.65 -26.15 23.64
N GLY A 446 -17.67 -26.97 23.38
CA GLY A 446 -17.58 -28.43 23.38
C GLY A 446 -17.85 -29.12 24.73
N ASP A 447 -18.18 -28.39 25.79
CA ASP A 447 -18.57 -29.01 27.07
C ASP A 447 -19.99 -29.62 26.99
N LEU A 448 -20.11 -30.89 27.36
CA LEU A 448 -21.35 -31.69 27.36
C LEU A 448 -22.27 -31.37 28.55
N SER A 449 -21.82 -30.53 29.50
CA SER A 449 -22.58 -30.19 30.71
C SER A 449 -23.84 -29.32 30.46
N GLY A 450 -24.01 -28.80 29.24
CA GLY A 450 -25.13 -27.97 28.78
C GLY A 450 -24.79 -26.47 28.67
N VAL A 451 -25.46 -25.77 27.77
CA VAL A 451 -25.16 -24.36 27.43
C VAL A 451 -26.10 -23.39 28.15
N HIS A 452 -25.60 -22.23 28.55
CA HIS A 452 -26.42 -21.15 29.10
C HIS A 452 -26.67 -20.09 28.03
N ILE A 453 -27.95 -19.76 27.80
CA ILE A 453 -28.35 -18.74 26.82
C ILE A 453 -29.14 -17.62 27.49
N VAL A 454 -29.16 -16.46 26.85
CA VAL A 454 -29.89 -15.29 27.34
C VAL A 454 -31.39 -15.45 27.11
N THR A 455 -32.18 -15.21 28.15
CA THR A 455 -33.65 -15.29 28.17
C THR A 455 -34.32 -14.06 28.79
N GLY A 456 -33.52 -13.10 29.22
CA GLY A 456 -34.00 -11.87 29.79
C GLY A 456 -32.89 -10.83 29.91
N ALA A 457 -33.27 -9.57 30.04
CA ALA A 457 -32.37 -8.45 30.16
C ALA A 457 -33.00 -7.34 31.01
N GLN A 458 -32.16 -6.60 31.70
CA GLN A 458 -32.56 -5.49 32.55
C GLN A 458 -31.47 -4.41 32.52
N LEU A 459 -31.87 -3.15 32.43
CA LEU A 459 -30.96 -2.01 32.64
C LEU A 459 -31.07 -1.54 34.09
N GLY A 460 -29.94 -1.13 34.67
CA GLY A 460 -29.90 -0.55 36.01
C GLY A 460 -28.87 0.56 36.12
N VAL A 461 -28.94 1.31 37.21
CA VAL A 461 -28.03 2.42 37.48
C VAL A 461 -27.47 2.25 38.90
N TRP A 462 -26.14 2.29 39.02
CA TRP A 462 -25.46 2.43 40.30
C TRP A 462 -25.17 3.89 40.59
N ASP A 463 -25.46 4.33 41.82
CA ASP A 463 -25.26 5.70 42.27
C ASP A 463 -24.05 5.79 43.22
N PHE A 464 -22.95 6.37 42.72
CA PHE A 464 -21.72 6.66 43.46
C PHE A 464 -21.61 8.16 43.77
N GLY A 465 -22.62 8.73 44.42
CA GLY A 465 -22.67 10.16 44.78
C GLY A 465 -22.80 11.08 43.56
N ALA A 466 -21.69 11.68 43.12
CA ALA A 466 -21.69 12.55 41.93
C ALA A 466 -21.69 11.77 40.60
N LYS A 467 -21.38 10.46 40.64
CA LYS A 467 -21.29 9.59 39.47
C LYS A 467 -22.45 8.60 39.42
N SER A 468 -23.11 8.50 38.28
CA SER A 468 -24.07 7.43 37.99
C SER A 468 -23.53 6.50 36.90
N VAL A 469 -23.63 5.19 37.10
CA VAL A 469 -23.10 4.16 36.19
C VAL A 469 -24.25 3.32 35.66
N LEU A 470 -24.48 3.37 34.34
CA LEU A 470 -25.43 2.48 33.66
C LEU A 470 -24.83 1.08 33.54
N HIS A 471 -25.58 0.06 33.94
CA HIS A 471 -25.16 -1.33 33.78
C HIS A 471 -26.27 -2.17 33.14
N LEU A 472 -25.88 -3.23 32.44
CA LEU A 472 -26.77 -4.26 31.91
C LEU A 472 -26.76 -5.46 32.85
N LYS A 473 -27.88 -6.16 32.97
CA LYS A 473 -27.99 -7.49 33.57
C LYS A 473 -28.68 -8.40 32.57
N LEU A 474 -28.21 -9.63 32.46
CA LEU A 474 -28.78 -10.66 31.60
C LEU A 474 -29.28 -11.84 32.45
N LEU A 475 -30.40 -12.42 32.05
CA LEU A 475 -30.96 -13.63 32.66
C LEU A 475 -30.55 -14.84 31.83
N PHE A 476 -29.78 -15.73 32.42
CA PHE A 476 -29.29 -16.95 31.79
C PHE A 476 -30.16 -18.16 32.14
N SER A 477 -30.54 -18.94 31.14
CA SER A 477 -31.22 -20.22 31.28
C SER A 477 -30.35 -21.33 30.72
N LYS A 478 -30.28 -22.46 31.43
CA LYS A 478 -29.52 -23.64 31.00
C LYS A 478 -30.31 -24.45 29.96
N VAL A 479 -29.62 -24.90 28.92
CA VAL A 479 -30.09 -25.78 27.85
C VAL A 479 -29.20 -27.04 27.89
N PRO A 480 -29.64 -28.11 28.57
CA PRO A 480 -28.87 -29.34 28.68
C PRO A 480 -28.73 -30.06 27.32
N GLY A 481 -27.63 -30.78 27.09
CA GLY A 481 -27.46 -31.60 25.89
C GLY A 481 -27.16 -30.84 24.58
N CYS A 482 -27.08 -29.51 24.62
CA CYS A 482 -26.62 -28.70 23.50
C CYS A 482 -25.19 -28.19 23.75
N THR A 483 -24.44 -27.91 22.67
CA THR A 483 -23.11 -27.29 22.71
C THR A 483 -23.05 -26.08 21.78
N ILE A 484 -22.14 -25.14 22.05
CA ILE A 484 -21.90 -23.99 21.16
C ILE A 484 -20.94 -24.42 20.07
N ARG A 485 -21.37 -24.42 18.79
CA ARG A 485 -20.52 -24.70 17.62
C ARG A 485 -19.58 -23.53 17.29
N ARG A 486 -20.10 -22.30 17.34
CA ARG A 486 -19.38 -21.05 17.03
C ARG A 486 -19.94 -19.90 17.87
N SER A 487 -19.06 -19.09 18.45
CA SER A 487 -19.41 -17.83 19.11
C SER A 487 -18.70 -16.67 18.40
N VAL A 488 -19.43 -15.59 18.10
CA VAL A 488 -18.89 -14.40 17.44
C VAL A 488 -19.49 -13.16 18.10
N TRP A 489 -18.63 -12.29 18.63
CA TRP A 489 -19.03 -10.97 19.06
C TRP A 489 -19.32 -10.09 17.84
N ASP A 490 -20.53 -9.54 17.79
CA ASP A 490 -20.87 -8.54 16.78
C ASP A 490 -20.61 -7.13 17.32
N HIS A 491 -19.88 -6.34 16.57
CA HIS A 491 -19.45 -4.99 16.96
C HIS A 491 -19.98 -3.92 16.02
N ASN A 492 -20.69 -4.28 14.94
CA ASN A 492 -21.15 -3.34 13.94
C ASN A 492 -22.67 -3.45 13.78
N PRO A 493 -23.44 -2.37 14.03
CA PRO A 493 -24.87 -2.41 13.82
C PRO A 493 -25.21 -2.66 12.35
N SER A 494 -26.25 -3.44 12.11
CA SER A 494 -26.67 -3.84 10.77
C SER A 494 -27.10 -2.62 9.93
N ASN A 495 -26.19 -2.12 9.09
CA ASN A 495 -26.40 -0.95 8.20
C ASN A 495 -27.44 -1.16 7.08
N LEU A 496 -28.08 -2.33 7.02
CA LEU A 496 -29.01 -2.72 5.95
C LEU A 496 -30.41 -2.10 6.09
N SER A 497 -30.76 -1.50 7.22
CA SER A 497 -32.08 -0.89 7.45
C SER A 497 -32.21 0.56 6.94
N ALA A 498 -31.13 1.20 6.49
CA ALA A 498 -31.18 2.55 5.93
C ALA A 498 -31.67 2.60 4.45
N GLY A 499 -31.85 1.45 3.80
CA GLY A 499 -32.14 1.35 2.36
C GLY A 499 -33.57 1.00 1.94
N GLN A 500 -34.46 0.59 2.85
CA GLN A 500 -35.84 0.25 2.49
C GLN A 500 -36.81 1.36 2.93
N LYS A 501 -37.04 2.32 2.04
CA LYS A 501 -38.33 3.03 2.03
C LYS A 501 -39.37 2.07 1.45
N PRO A 502 -40.48 1.77 2.15
CA PRO A 502 -41.60 1.10 1.51
C PRO A 502 -42.26 2.09 0.55
N ASP A 503 -42.22 1.77 -0.74
CA ASP A 503 -42.95 2.51 -1.76
C ASP A 503 -44.47 2.36 -1.55
N GLY A 504 -45.16 3.50 -1.69
CA GLY A 504 -46.50 3.55 -2.25
C GLY A 504 -47.68 3.11 -1.36
N THR A 505 -48.19 4.02 -0.54
CA THR A 505 -49.64 4.24 -0.54
C THR A 505 -49.97 5.68 -0.18
N SER A 506 -50.49 6.38 -1.18
CA SER A 506 -51.05 7.73 -1.10
C SER A 506 -52.23 7.80 -0.14
N SER A 507 -52.13 8.63 0.91
CA SER A 507 -53.29 9.36 1.40
C SER A 507 -52.86 10.70 2.02
N SER A 508 -53.50 11.74 1.48
CA SER A 508 -53.43 13.15 1.82
C SER A 508 -53.85 13.45 3.27
N LEU A 509 -53.19 14.44 3.90
CA LEU A 509 -53.78 15.58 4.66
C LEU A 509 -52.66 16.39 5.38
N PRO A 510 -52.91 17.65 5.80
CA PRO A 510 -52.13 18.78 5.34
C PRO A 510 -51.13 19.33 6.37
N ASN A 511 -50.20 20.14 5.86
CA ASN A 511 -49.35 21.06 6.63
C ASN A 511 -50.20 21.96 7.53
N GLU A 512 -50.15 21.72 8.83
CA GLU A 512 -50.38 22.76 9.84
C GLU A 512 -49.07 23.07 10.58
N LYS A 513 -48.65 24.32 10.45
CA LYS A 513 -47.66 24.96 11.30
C LYS A 513 -48.22 25.01 12.73
N GLY A 514 -47.70 24.14 13.60
CA GLY A 514 -47.87 24.22 15.05
C GLY A 514 -46.52 24.47 15.71
N ASP A 515 -46.36 25.68 16.25
CA ASP A 515 -45.22 26.08 17.06
C ASP A 515 -45.20 25.28 18.38
N GLY A 516 -44.14 24.51 18.63
CA GLY A 516 -43.91 23.84 19.92
C GLY A 516 -43.48 22.36 19.88
N SER A 517 -42.21 22.07 19.57
CA SER A 517 -41.49 20.88 20.11
C SER A 517 -39.96 20.94 19.90
N SER A 518 -39.30 22.02 20.31
CA SER A 518 -37.83 22.19 20.21
C SER A 518 -36.99 21.32 21.19
N GLN A 519 -37.57 20.26 21.79
CA GLN A 519 -36.85 19.28 22.63
C GLN A 519 -36.85 17.85 22.09
N LEU A 520 -37.59 17.55 21.01
CA LEU A 520 -37.58 16.24 20.37
C LEU A 520 -36.32 16.12 19.48
N GLY A 521 -35.23 15.54 20.01
CA GLY A 521 -34.05 15.23 19.18
C GLY A 521 -32.66 15.49 19.79
N LYS A 522 -32.55 15.92 21.07
CA LYS A 522 -31.23 16.01 21.74
C LYS A 522 -30.76 14.69 22.35
N LEU A 523 -31.66 13.90 22.95
CA LEU A 523 -31.33 12.62 23.59
C LEU A 523 -31.23 11.46 22.59
N ALA A 524 -32.04 11.47 21.52
CA ALA A 524 -31.94 10.50 20.41
C ALA A 524 -30.60 10.57 19.65
N LYS A 525 -29.83 11.66 19.80
CA LYS A 525 -28.46 11.77 19.28
C LYS A 525 -27.39 11.14 20.19
N ILE A 526 -27.75 10.73 21.41
CA ILE A 526 -26.82 10.21 22.43
C ILE A 526 -26.94 8.69 22.56
N VAL A 527 -28.10 8.13 22.21
CA VAL A 527 -28.37 6.70 22.28
C VAL A 527 -28.43 6.14 20.86
N ASP A 528 -27.60 5.13 20.58
CA ASP A 528 -27.73 4.31 19.38
C ASP A 528 -28.93 3.36 19.55
N MET A 529 -29.94 3.51 18.69
CA MET A 529 -31.16 2.68 18.67
C MET A 529 -31.15 1.62 17.57
N THR A 530 -30.02 1.42 16.89
CA THR A 530 -29.85 0.34 15.91
C THR A 530 -30.13 -1.02 16.53
N GLU A 531 -30.70 -1.91 15.71
CA GLU A 531 -31.03 -3.26 16.13
C GLU A 531 -29.82 -4.18 15.96
N MET A 532 -29.44 -4.87 17.04
CA MET A 532 -28.40 -5.89 17.03
C MET A 532 -29.10 -7.25 16.98
N SER A 533 -29.33 -7.77 15.77
CA SER A 533 -29.97 -9.07 15.57
C SER A 533 -29.28 -9.84 14.47
N LYS A 534 -29.30 -11.17 14.56
CA LYS A 534 -28.88 -12.05 13.48
C LYS A 534 -30.05 -12.85 12.94
N GLY A 535 -30.14 -12.94 11.62
CA GLY A 535 -31.27 -13.55 10.94
C GLY A 535 -30.91 -14.55 9.86
N PRO A 536 -31.91 -14.98 9.07
CA PRO A 536 -31.71 -15.97 8.01
C PRO A 536 -30.66 -15.51 6.98
N GLN A 537 -30.50 -14.20 6.80
CA GLN A 537 -29.46 -13.59 5.97
C GLN A 537 -28.03 -13.76 6.50
N ASP A 538 -27.86 -14.01 7.81
CA ASP A 538 -26.55 -14.09 8.46
C ASP A 538 -26.14 -15.56 8.61
N MET A 539 -25.32 -16.08 7.70
CA MET A 539 -24.92 -17.50 7.76
C MET A 539 -24.34 -17.90 9.13
N PRO A 540 -24.78 -19.03 9.73
CA PRO A 540 -25.63 -20.09 9.17
C PRO A 540 -27.16 -19.91 9.40
N GLY A 541 -27.60 -18.74 9.86
CA GLY A 541 -29.02 -18.35 9.96
C GLY A 541 -29.77 -18.78 11.24
N HIS A 542 -29.12 -19.50 12.15
CA HIS A 542 -29.68 -20.01 13.41
C HIS A 542 -28.93 -19.50 14.65
N TRP A 543 -28.84 -18.18 14.79
CA TRP A 543 -28.07 -17.54 15.87
C TRP A 543 -28.88 -17.36 17.16
N LEU A 544 -28.20 -17.54 18.30
CA LEU A 544 -28.73 -17.28 19.64
C LEU A 544 -27.82 -16.30 20.39
N VAL A 545 -28.44 -15.49 21.26
CA VAL A 545 -27.69 -14.61 22.17
C VAL A 545 -27.18 -15.42 23.35
N THR A 546 -25.86 -15.56 23.44
CA THR A 546 -25.15 -16.20 24.56
C THR A 546 -24.48 -15.20 25.51
N GLY A 547 -24.46 -13.92 25.15
CA GLY A 547 -23.90 -12.84 25.97
C GLY A 547 -24.14 -11.48 25.32
N ALA A 548 -23.98 -10.42 26.10
CA ALA A 548 -24.06 -9.06 25.60
C ALA A 548 -23.22 -8.12 26.47
N LYS A 549 -22.87 -6.96 25.90
CA LYS A 549 -22.23 -5.88 26.64
C LYS A 549 -22.79 -4.55 26.16
N LEU A 550 -22.84 -3.56 27.06
CA LEU A 550 -23.09 -2.19 26.64
C LEU A 550 -21.78 -1.63 26.08
N GLY A 551 -21.83 -1.14 24.86
CA GLY A 551 -20.73 -0.40 24.25
C GLY A 551 -21.01 1.10 24.33
N ILE A 552 -19.97 1.90 24.55
CA ILE A 552 -20.01 3.31 24.22
C ILE A 552 -19.49 3.43 22.79
N VAL A 553 -20.37 3.78 21.85
CA VAL A 553 -19.93 4.26 20.54
C VAL A 553 -19.43 5.68 20.79
N TYR A 554 -18.14 5.79 21.08
CA TYR A 554 -17.52 7.09 20.94
C TYR A 554 -17.64 7.45 19.45
N MET A 555 -18.20 8.63 19.13
CA MET A 555 -17.64 9.37 17.99
C MET A 555 -16.22 9.80 18.38
N GLN A 556 -15.32 8.83 18.54
CA GLN A 556 -13.89 8.98 18.73
C GLN A 556 -13.26 7.78 18.04
N ASP A 557 -12.49 8.03 16.98
CA ASP A 557 -11.04 7.93 17.07
C ASP A 557 -10.59 7.04 18.25
N LYS A 558 -10.73 5.71 18.12
CA LYS A 558 -9.83 4.82 18.86
C LYS A 558 -8.44 5.30 18.46
N ALA A 559 -7.64 5.76 19.42
CA ALA A 559 -6.28 6.20 19.16
C ALA A 559 -5.54 5.06 18.46
N GLU A 560 -5.49 5.14 17.14
CA GLU A 560 -5.00 4.09 16.27
C GLU A 560 -3.50 3.96 16.59
N LEU A 561 -3.12 2.79 17.12
CA LEU A 561 -1.74 2.55 17.50
C LEU A 561 -0.96 2.23 16.23
N ILE A 562 0.10 2.99 16.00
CA ILE A 562 0.91 2.84 14.81
C ILE A 562 2.01 1.83 15.08
N GLU A 563 1.91 0.70 14.38
CA GLU A 563 2.85 -0.41 14.49
C GLU A 563 4.25 0.00 14.02
N GLY A 564 5.30 -0.43 14.74
CA GLY A 564 6.69 -0.09 14.41
C GLY A 564 7.14 1.33 14.78
N LYS A 565 6.28 2.14 15.41
CA LYS A 565 6.62 3.48 15.92
C LYS A 565 6.30 3.63 17.41
N VAL A 566 7.18 4.30 18.14
CA VAL A 566 7.05 4.56 19.58
C VAL A 566 7.00 6.06 19.88
N ASP A 567 6.50 6.42 21.05
CA ASP A 567 6.59 7.75 21.63
C ASP A 567 7.94 7.95 22.34
N TRP A 568 8.19 9.16 22.85
CA TRP A 568 9.41 9.50 23.58
C TRP A 568 9.61 8.70 24.89
N ARG A 569 8.57 8.02 25.39
CA ARG A 569 8.63 7.14 26.57
C ARG A 569 8.79 5.67 26.20
N GLY A 570 8.93 5.34 24.91
CA GLY A 570 9.07 3.98 24.41
C GLY A 570 7.76 3.19 24.35
N LYS A 571 6.59 3.83 24.48
CA LYS A 571 5.27 3.20 24.27
C LYS A 571 4.86 3.33 22.81
N THR A 572 4.01 2.44 22.31
CA THR A 572 3.52 2.51 20.92
C THR A 572 2.87 3.86 20.62
N ALA A 573 3.21 4.45 19.47
CA ALA A 573 2.73 5.77 19.09
C ALA A 573 1.23 5.76 18.77
N GLN A 574 0.52 6.78 19.26
CA GLN A 574 -0.90 7.02 18.98
C GLN A 574 -1.07 7.99 17.81
N LYS A 575 -1.91 7.66 16.82
CA LYS A 575 -2.15 8.44 15.60
C LYS A 575 -2.57 9.88 15.85
N ASP A 576 -3.57 10.13 16.71
CA ASP A 576 -4.13 11.48 16.93
C ASP A 576 -3.29 12.37 17.85
N LYS A 577 -2.32 11.78 18.56
CA LYS A 577 -1.54 12.48 19.60
C LYS A 577 -0.09 12.73 19.18
N HIS A 578 0.50 11.83 18.42
CA HIS A 578 1.89 11.90 17.98
C HIS A 578 1.93 11.99 16.46
N GLY A 579 2.91 12.68 15.91
CA GLY A 579 3.15 12.84 14.48
C GLY A 579 2.23 13.85 13.81
N GLY A 580 2.04 13.68 12.51
CA GLY A 580 1.24 14.56 11.67
C GLY A 580 1.87 15.92 11.40
N SER A 581 1.05 16.82 10.86
CA SER A 581 1.49 18.13 10.33
C SER A 581 2.05 19.08 11.40
N ARG A 582 1.55 19.02 12.64
CA ARG A 582 2.05 19.90 13.73
C ARG A 582 3.48 19.56 14.12
N ALA A 583 3.76 18.25 14.26
CA ALA A 583 5.10 17.75 14.51
C ALA A 583 6.03 18.09 13.34
N SER A 584 5.57 17.89 12.10
CA SER A 584 6.39 18.16 10.92
C SER A 584 6.76 19.64 10.76
N LEU A 585 5.89 20.58 11.14
CA LEU A 585 6.20 22.02 11.14
C LEU A 585 7.40 22.39 12.01
N LEU A 586 7.56 21.76 13.19
CA LEU A 586 8.72 21.98 14.06
C LEU A 586 10.02 21.47 13.43
N ILE A 587 9.94 20.33 12.73
CA ILE A 587 11.06 19.74 11.99
C ILE A 587 11.45 20.63 10.80
N LEU A 588 10.47 21.14 10.05
CA LEU A 588 10.69 22.09 8.96
C LEU A 588 11.37 23.36 9.45
N GLY A 589 10.89 23.93 10.57
CA GLY A 589 11.50 25.10 11.19
C GLY A 589 12.96 24.85 11.59
N ALA A 590 13.24 23.74 12.27
CA ALA A 590 14.61 23.36 12.62
C ALA A 590 15.51 23.25 11.39
N PHE A 591 15.02 22.68 10.28
CA PHE A 591 15.77 22.58 9.04
C PHE A 591 16.03 23.94 8.38
N THR A 592 15.06 24.85 8.41
CA THR A 592 15.26 26.23 7.92
C THR A 592 16.36 26.93 8.70
N PHE A 593 16.36 26.81 10.03
CA PHE A 593 17.37 27.43 10.89
C PHE A 593 18.78 26.85 10.68
N GLU A 594 18.92 25.54 10.49
CA GLU A 594 20.22 24.92 10.16
C GLU A 594 20.75 25.42 8.82
N ASN A 595 19.93 25.38 7.76
CA ASN A 595 20.35 25.87 6.43
C ASN A 595 20.67 27.36 6.45
N MET A 596 19.94 28.15 7.26
CA MET A 596 20.24 29.55 7.47
C MET A 596 21.61 29.75 8.13
N ALA A 597 21.97 28.91 9.11
CA ALA A 597 23.25 28.98 9.81
C ALA A 597 24.44 28.57 8.94
N THR A 598 24.28 27.59 8.04
CA THR A 598 25.41 26.94 7.35
C THR A 598 25.63 27.32 5.89
N MET A 599 24.59 27.68 5.13
CA MET A 599 24.76 27.91 3.67
C MET A 599 25.77 29.03 3.34
N ALA A 600 25.79 30.11 4.13
CA ALA A 600 26.76 31.19 3.98
C ALA A 600 28.21 30.70 4.12
N LEU A 601 28.46 29.67 4.93
CA LEU A 601 29.81 29.11 5.12
C LEU A 601 30.31 28.41 3.85
N ALA A 602 29.41 27.81 3.06
CA ALA A 602 29.78 27.12 1.83
C ALA A 602 30.31 28.07 0.73
N VAL A 603 30.05 29.38 0.83
CA VAL A 603 30.43 30.37 -0.18
C VAL A 603 31.37 31.45 0.37
N ASN A 604 31.23 31.84 1.63
CA ASN A 604 31.98 32.97 2.20
C ASN A 604 33.16 32.52 3.08
N LEU A 605 33.25 31.25 3.49
CA LEU A 605 34.39 30.82 4.32
C LEU A 605 35.75 30.94 3.59
N VAL A 606 35.75 30.93 2.25
CA VAL A 606 36.97 31.19 1.47
C VAL A 606 37.55 32.58 1.72
N THR A 607 36.70 33.61 1.88
CA THR A 607 37.15 34.98 2.17
C THR A 607 37.63 35.09 3.61
N TYR A 608 37.00 34.39 4.57
CA TYR A 608 37.51 34.27 5.94
C TYR A 608 38.92 33.68 6.00
N PHE A 609 39.17 32.61 5.25
CA PHE A 609 40.49 31.98 5.20
C PHE A 609 41.54 32.93 4.62
N THR A 610 41.22 33.70 3.59
CA THR A 610 42.17 34.64 2.98
C THR A 610 42.37 35.90 3.82
N GLU A 611 41.30 36.55 4.27
CA GLU A 611 41.36 37.89 4.88
C GLU A 611 41.71 37.85 6.37
N VAL A 612 41.27 36.83 7.11
CA VAL A 612 41.47 36.75 8.56
C VAL A 612 42.54 35.75 8.95
N MET A 613 42.58 34.60 8.29
CA MET A 613 43.51 33.51 8.64
C MET A 613 44.78 33.51 7.77
N HIS A 614 44.86 34.42 6.80
CA HIS A 614 45.98 34.62 5.87
C HIS A 614 46.42 33.36 5.11
N PHE A 615 45.47 32.51 4.72
CA PHE A 615 45.73 31.47 3.73
C PHE A 615 45.87 32.11 2.34
N ASN A 616 46.72 31.55 1.48
CA ASN A 616 46.77 31.97 0.08
C ASN A 616 45.47 31.59 -0.63
N ILE A 617 45.14 32.24 -1.76
CA ILE A 617 43.87 32.03 -2.47
C ILE A 617 43.64 30.55 -2.82
N ALA A 618 44.65 29.87 -3.35
CA ALA A 618 44.55 28.44 -3.68
C ALA A 618 44.43 27.55 -2.42
N ASP A 619 45.09 27.90 -1.33
CA ASP A 619 45.02 27.14 -0.08
C ASP A 619 43.67 27.33 0.60
N ALA A 620 43.13 28.55 0.61
CA ALA A 620 41.79 28.86 1.10
C ALA A 620 40.72 28.10 0.33
N ALA A 621 40.81 28.06 -1.01
CA ALA A 621 39.93 27.26 -1.85
C ALA A 621 40.01 25.78 -1.48
N ASN A 622 41.22 25.22 -1.34
CA ASN A 622 41.45 23.84 -0.93
C ASN A 622 40.87 23.52 0.45
N GLN A 623 40.98 24.44 1.43
CA GLN A 623 40.43 24.21 2.77
C GLN A 623 38.90 24.22 2.76
N LEU A 624 38.27 25.12 1.99
CA LEU A 624 36.82 25.13 1.83
C LEU A 624 36.33 23.85 1.16
N THR A 625 36.95 23.41 0.07
CA THR A 625 36.55 22.18 -0.62
C THR A 625 36.81 20.94 0.24
N ASN A 626 37.90 20.89 1.00
CA ASN A 626 38.14 19.80 1.96
C ASN A 626 37.08 19.77 3.07
N TYR A 627 36.69 20.92 3.61
CA TYR A 627 35.61 21.02 4.60
C TYR A 627 34.28 20.51 4.03
N MET A 628 33.89 20.99 2.83
CA MET A 628 32.65 20.56 2.17
C MET A 628 32.67 19.06 1.86
N GLY A 629 33.77 18.55 1.30
CA GLY A 629 33.94 17.12 1.01
C GLY A 629 33.86 16.26 2.27
N THR A 630 34.48 16.71 3.37
CA THR A 630 34.44 16.02 4.66
C THR A 630 33.02 16.01 5.24
N SER A 631 32.30 17.13 5.17
CA SER A 631 30.91 17.22 5.63
C SER A 631 30.02 16.19 4.92
N TYR A 632 30.12 16.07 3.59
CA TYR A 632 29.33 15.08 2.84
C TYR A 632 29.72 13.61 3.13
N ILE A 633 31.00 13.30 3.37
CA ILE A 633 31.40 11.95 3.81
C ILE A 633 30.84 11.64 5.20
N LEU A 634 30.94 12.59 6.13
CA LEU A 634 30.42 12.44 7.49
C LEU A 634 28.90 12.25 7.48
N THR A 635 28.16 12.88 6.56
CA THR A 635 26.72 12.62 6.37
C THR A 635 26.42 11.13 6.18
N ILE A 636 27.22 10.42 5.38
CA ILE A 636 27.02 8.99 5.11
C ILE A 636 27.27 8.15 6.38
N LEU A 637 28.36 8.46 7.09
CA LEU A 637 28.68 7.80 8.35
C LEU A 637 27.57 8.02 9.39
N MET A 638 27.08 9.25 9.51
CA MET A 638 26.01 9.60 10.44
C MET A 638 24.67 8.98 10.06
N ALA A 639 24.36 8.85 8.77
CA ALA A 639 23.19 8.10 8.29
C ALA A 639 23.24 6.64 8.77
N PHE A 640 24.38 5.98 8.56
CA PHE A 640 24.58 4.59 9.00
C PHE A 640 24.44 4.44 10.53
N LEU A 641 25.05 5.35 11.31
CA LEU A 641 24.93 5.33 12.77
C LEU A 641 23.50 5.59 13.26
N ALA A 642 22.76 6.50 12.58
CA ALA A 642 21.37 6.82 12.89
C ALA A 642 20.43 5.63 12.69
N ASP A 643 20.57 4.93 11.56
CA ASP A 643 19.70 3.80 11.22
C ASP A 643 20.08 2.49 11.92
N THR A 644 21.34 2.33 12.36
CA THR A 644 21.81 1.05 12.93
C THR A 644 21.90 1.04 14.47
N TYR A 645 22.34 2.14 15.10
CA TYR A 645 22.73 2.13 16.52
C TYR A 645 22.05 3.21 17.37
N ILE A 646 22.00 4.45 16.88
CA ILE A 646 21.66 5.63 17.72
C ILE A 646 20.16 5.95 17.65
N GLY A 647 19.55 5.79 16.47
CA GLY A 647 18.19 6.23 16.16
C GLY A 647 18.16 7.66 15.62
N ARG A 648 17.32 7.88 14.60
CA ARG A 648 17.25 9.13 13.81
C ARG A 648 17.08 10.39 14.67
N PHE A 649 16.13 10.41 15.60
CA PHE A 649 15.90 11.57 16.48
C PHE A 649 17.13 11.92 17.31
N LYS A 650 17.75 10.92 17.97
CA LYS A 650 18.90 11.15 18.85
C LYS A 650 20.09 11.65 18.05
N THR A 651 20.29 11.11 16.84
CA THR A 651 21.32 11.59 15.92
C THR A 651 21.12 13.07 15.58
N VAL A 652 19.91 13.49 15.20
CA VAL A 652 19.62 14.91 14.91
C VAL A 652 19.89 15.79 16.13
N LEU A 653 19.38 15.41 17.30
CA LEU A 653 19.53 16.23 18.51
C LEU A 653 21.00 16.40 18.92
N VAL A 654 21.79 15.33 18.86
CA VAL A 654 23.23 15.40 19.14
C VAL A 654 23.96 16.19 18.06
N ALA A 655 23.63 15.96 16.79
CA ALA A 655 24.27 16.62 15.66
C ALA A 655 24.05 18.13 15.66
N THR A 656 22.81 18.59 15.91
CA THR A 656 22.47 20.01 16.01
C THR A 656 23.21 20.70 17.18
N CYS A 657 23.38 20.02 18.32
CA CYS A 657 24.19 20.52 19.44
C CYS A 657 25.69 20.61 19.09
N ILE A 658 26.25 19.59 18.43
CA ILE A 658 27.65 19.56 17.98
C ILE A 658 27.92 20.69 16.99
N GLU A 659 26.98 20.94 16.08
CA GLU A 659 27.06 22.00 15.10
C GLU A 659 27.02 23.39 15.75
N ALA A 660 26.09 23.61 16.68
CA ALA A 660 26.01 24.85 17.44
C ALA A 660 27.30 25.11 18.24
N LEU A 661 27.91 24.06 18.81
CA LEU A 661 29.22 24.15 19.46
C LEU A 661 30.32 24.54 18.46
N GLY A 662 30.37 23.90 17.29
CA GLY A 662 31.34 24.22 16.25
C GLY A 662 31.25 25.68 15.78
N LEU A 663 30.02 26.17 15.52
CA LEU A 663 29.76 27.57 15.16
C LEU A 663 30.13 28.52 16.30
N GLY A 664 29.83 28.15 17.55
CA GLY A 664 30.19 28.92 18.74
C GLY A 664 31.71 29.03 18.92
N LEU A 665 32.47 27.97 18.64
CA LEU A 665 33.94 28.00 18.65
C LEU A 665 34.50 28.88 17.53
N LEU A 666 33.90 28.86 16.34
CA LEU A 666 34.26 29.79 15.26
C LEU A 666 33.97 31.24 15.64
N ALA A 667 32.83 31.52 16.28
CA ALA A 667 32.48 32.86 16.78
C ALA A 667 33.47 33.32 17.87
N LEU A 668 33.84 32.43 18.78
CA LEU A 668 34.82 32.70 19.84
C LEU A 668 36.21 33.03 19.26
N GLN A 669 36.68 32.21 18.30
CA GLN A 669 37.91 32.47 17.58
C GLN A 669 37.82 33.77 16.77
N ALA A 670 36.65 34.06 16.21
CA ALA A 670 36.40 35.28 15.46
C ALA A 670 36.42 36.54 16.34
N HIS A 671 35.98 36.43 17.60
CA HIS A 671 35.88 37.56 18.50
C HIS A 671 37.21 37.90 19.20
N HIS A 672 37.95 36.89 19.65
CA HIS A 672 39.19 37.12 20.41
C HIS A 672 40.42 37.33 19.51
N ARG A 673 41.00 38.54 19.59
CA ARG A 673 42.22 38.92 18.85
C ARG A 673 43.44 38.01 19.09
N ARG A 674 43.53 37.32 20.24
CA ARG A 674 44.64 36.39 20.56
C ARG A 674 44.56 35.06 19.81
N LEU A 675 43.36 34.68 19.34
CA LEU A 675 43.10 33.41 18.66
C LEU A 675 43.21 33.53 17.12
N LYS A 676 43.56 34.72 16.63
CA LYS A 676 43.78 35.05 15.22
C LYS A 676 45.21 35.52 14.98
N PRO A 677 45.71 35.39 13.73
CA PRO A 677 46.90 36.11 13.31
C PRO A 677 46.74 37.63 13.51
N PRO A 678 47.83 38.38 13.70
CA PRO A 678 47.79 39.84 13.75
C PRO A 678 47.31 40.40 12.41
N LEU A 679 46.43 41.40 12.43
CA LEU A 679 45.84 42.00 11.22
C LEU A 679 46.91 42.33 10.18
N CYS A 680 46.80 41.73 9.00
CA CYS A 680 47.73 41.91 7.90
C CYS A 680 46.99 41.75 6.56
N ASN A 681 47.40 42.49 5.54
CA ASN A 681 46.74 42.43 4.24
C ASN A 681 47.57 41.56 3.28
N ILE A 682 47.15 40.31 3.05
CA ILE A 682 47.87 39.35 2.18
C ILE A 682 48.03 39.82 0.72
N PHE A 683 47.28 40.85 0.31
CA PHE A 683 47.34 41.43 -1.02
C PHE A 683 48.40 42.55 -1.14
N ASP A 684 48.95 43.04 -0.02
CA ASP A 684 50.06 44.01 -0.01
C ASP A 684 51.43 43.30 -0.08
N PRO A 685 52.21 43.48 -1.17
CA PRO A 685 53.50 42.83 -1.34
C PRO A 685 54.58 43.24 -0.31
N ASN A 686 54.40 44.37 0.40
CA ASN A 686 55.33 44.82 1.44
C ASN A 686 55.03 44.20 2.82
N SER A 687 53.87 43.55 2.98
CA SER A 687 53.43 42.99 4.25
C SER A 687 53.75 41.49 4.33
N LYS A 688 54.51 41.08 5.35
CA LYS A 688 54.79 39.67 5.64
C LYS A 688 53.71 39.12 6.56
N CYS A 689 52.57 38.73 5.99
CA CYS A 689 51.49 38.14 6.77
C CYS A 689 51.84 36.74 7.25
N ILE A 690 51.64 36.49 8.55
CA ILE A 690 51.83 35.18 9.16
C ILE A 690 50.52 34.41 9.03
N GLN A 691 50.58 33.25 8.40
CA GLN A 691 49.46 32.31 8.32
C GLN A 691 49.16 31.74 9.71
N VAL A 692 47.89 31.43 9.98
CA VAL A 692 47.48 30.77 11.23
C VAL A 692 48.23 29.45 11.43
N GLY A 693 48.85 29.27 12.60
CA GLY A 693 49.66 28.09 12.94
C GLY A 693 49.50 27.67 14.40
N GLY A 694 50.07 26.52 14.76
CA GLY A 694 50.04 25.99 16.13
C GLY A 694 48.63 25.73 16.65
N GLY A 695 48.38 26.07 17.92
CA GLY A 695 47.08 25.82 18.59
C GLY A 695 45.89 26.57 17.99
N ASN A 696 46.10 27.75 17.41
CA ASN A 696 45.02 28.54 16.78
C ASN A 696 44.52 27.89 15.47
N ALA A 697 45.42 27.26 14.72
CA ALA A 697 45.04 26.48 13.54
C ALA A 697 44.28 25.21 13.95
N ALA A 698 44.73 24.54 15.02
CA ALA A 698 44.02 23.38 15.57
C ALA A 698 42.59 23.75 16.00
N LEU A 699 42.40 24.87 16.69
CA LEU A 699 41.08 25.37 17.08
C LEU A 699 40.16 25.59 15.87
N LEU A 700 40.69 26.23 14.81
CA LEU A 700 39.94 26.49 13.57
C LEU A 700 39.44 25.19 12.93
N PHE A 701 40.31 24.21 12.74
CA PHE A 701 39.95 22.95 12.10
C PHE A 701 39.07 22.06 12.99
N VAL A 702 39.28 22.05 14.30
CA VAL A 702 38.38 21.38 15.25
C VAL A 702 36.98 21.98 15.15
N ALA A 703 36.86 23.30 15.17
CA ALA A 703 35.57 23.98 15.04
C ALA A 703 34.89 23.67 13.69
N LEU A 704 35.63 23.75 12.57
CA LEU A 704 35.11 23.43 11.24
C LEU A 704 34.67 21.98 11.10
N TYR A 705 35.43 21.02 11.63
CA TYR A 705 35.05 19.62 11.54
C TYR A 705 33.92 19.25 12.50
N LEU A 706 33.75 19.96 13.62
CA LEU A 706 32.54 19.87 14.44
C LEU A 706 31.31 20.36 13.66
N VAL A 707 31.40 21.50 12.96
CA VAL A 707 30.33 21.96 12.07
C VAL A 707 30.05 20.93 10.97
N ALA A 708 31.09 20.37 10.34
CA ALA A 708 30.94 19.35 9.30
C ALA A 708 30.25 18.08 9.81
N LEU A 709 30.62 17.61 11.00
CA LEU A 709 30.02 16.44 11.66
C LEU A 709 28.56 16.70 12.05
N GLY A 710 28.28 17.87 12.63
CA GLY A 710 26.94 18.29 13.02
C GLY A 710 26.01 18.44 11.80
N SER A 711 26.40 19.24 10.82
CA SER A 711 25.60 19.43 9.59
C SER A 711 25.39 18.10 8.85
N GLY A 712 26.39 17.20 8.84
CA GLY A 712 26.23 15.86 8.26
C GLY A 712 25.23 14.97 9.01
N GLY A 713 25.18 15.05 10.34
CA GLY A 713 24.19 14.35 11.15
C GLY A 713 22.76 14.87 10.95
N VAL A 714 22.60 16.20 10.79
CA VAL A 714 21.30 16.82 10.50
C VAL A 714 20.82 16.42 9.10
N LYS A 715 21.66 16.59 8.07
CA LYS A 715 21.32 16.28 6.67
C LYS A 715 20.96 14.83 6.43
N SER A 716 21.56 13.91 7.18
CA SER A 716 21.28 12.46 7.05
C SER A 716 19.99 12.03 7.74
N ALA A 717 19.74 12.48 8.97
CA ALA A 717 18.68 11.92 9.80
C ALA A 717 17.40 12.77 9.86
N LEU A 718 17.47 14.10 9.68
CA LEU A 718 16.33 15.00 9.86
C LEU A 718 15.21 14.78 8.81
N PRO A 719 15.49 14.69 7.50
CA PRO A 719 14.46 14.46 6.49
C PRO A 719 13.71 13.13 6.72
N SER A 720 14.46 12.07 7.03
CA SER A 720 13.92 10.75 7.34
C SER A 720 13.07 10.76 8.62
N HIS A 721 13.52 11.46 9.66
CA HIS A 721 12.73 11.62 10.88
C HIS A 721 11.44 12.43 10.65
N GLY A 722 11.47 13.43 9.77
CA GLY A 722 10.29 14.16 9.34
C GLY A 722 9.29 13.29 8.58
N ALA A 723 9.79 12.41 7.71
CA ALA A 723 8.98 11.43 7.00
C ALA A 723 8.34 10.40 7.97
N ASP A 724 9.04 10.03 9.05
CA ASP A 724 8.52 9.11 10.07
C ASP A 724 7.30 9.66 10.83
N GLN A 725 7.00 10.96 10.72
CA GLN A 725 5.83 11.56 11.36
C GLN A 725 4.50 11.17 10.70
N PHE A 726 4.54 10.53 9.53
CA PHE A 726 3.36 10.10 8.74
C PHE A 726 3.35 8.57 8.58
N ASP A 727 2.17 7.96 8.63
CA ASP A 727 1.93 6.52 8.42
C ASP A 727 1.72 6.21 6.93
N ASP A 728 2.41 5.19 6.44
CA ASP A 728 2.37 4.74 5.05
C ASP A 728 1.14 3.85 4.77
N LYS A 729 0.49 3.32 5.82
CA LYS A 729 -0.75 2.53 5.69
C LYS A 729 -2.00 3.40 5.52
N ASP A 730 -1.92 4.69 5.89
CA ASP A 730 -3.02 5.64 5.76
C ASP A 730 -2.89 6.46 4.46
N PRO A 731 -3.87 6.39 3.53
CA PRO A 731 -3.81 7.12 2.27
C PRO A 731 -3.80 8.64 2.42
N GLU A 732 -4.40 9.20 3.49
CA GLU A 732 -4.38 10.65 3.75
C GLU A 732 -3.04 11.10 4.34
N GLU A 733 -2.49 10.37 5.31
CA GLU A 733 -1.14 10.69 5.83
C GLU A 733 -0.05 10.47 4.77
N THR A 734 -0.21 9.51 3.86
CA THR A 734 0.70 9.28 2.73
C THR A 734 0.75 10.47 1.77
N LYS A 735 -0.40 11.09 1.46
CA LYS A 735 -0.44 12.35 0.67
C LYS A 735 0.23 13.49 1.43
N GLN A 736 0.01 13.59 2.75
CA GLN A 736 0.64 14.60 3.59
C GLN A 736 2.17 14.43 3.67
N LYS A 737 2.69 13.20 3.71
CA LYS A 737 4.11 12.89 3.63
C LYS A 737 4.75 13.42 2.34
N SER A 738 4.09 13.24 1.20
CA SER A 738 4.54 13.83 -0.07
C SER A 738 4.55 15.36 -0.03
N SER A 739 3.49 15.97 0.54
CA SER A 739 3.45 17.42 0.76
C SER A 739 4.57 17.92 1.68
N PHE A 740 4.91 17.16 2.74
CA PHE A 740 6.01 17.49 3.65
C PHE A 740 7.35 17.64 2.93
N PHE A 741 7.70 16.76 1.97
CA PHE A 741 8.95 16.90 1.22
C PHE A 741 8.98 18.16 0.34
N ASN A 742 7.84 18.59 -0.20
CA ASN A 742 7.75 19.87 -0.91
C ASN A 742 7.99 21.06 0.03
N TRP A 743 7.40 21.02 1.23
CA TRP A 743 7.66 22.03 2.26
C TRP A 743 9.09 22.01 2.78
N LEU A 744 9.72 20.83 2.87
CA LEU A 744 11.11 20.67 3.25
C LEU A 744 12.04 21.33 2.24
N LEU A 745 11.79 21.15 0.94
CA LEU A 745 12.54 21.85 -0.12
C LEU A 745 12.36 23.36 -0.02
N LEU A 746 11.12 23.83 0.19
CA LEU A 746 10.85 25.27 0.38
C LEU A 746 11.59 25.82 1.61
N ALA A 747 11.64 25.06 2.72
CA ALA A 747 12.36 25.42 3.93
C ALA A 747 13.87 25.60 3.68
N VAL A 748 14.48 24.75 2.85
CA VAL A 748 15.88 24.91 2.42
C VAL A 748 16.06 26.17 1.59
N CYS A 749 15.17 26.42 0.61
CA CYS A 749 15.25 27.60 -0.24
C CYS A 749 15.13 28.90 0.57
N ILE A 750 14.19 28.96 1.53
CA ILE A 750 14.02 30.14 2.42
C ILE A 750 15.26 30.33 3.30
N GLY A 751 15.71 29.26 3.99
CA GLY A 751 16.88 29.32 4.86
C GLY A 751 18.15 29.72 4.09
N GLY A 752 18.38 29.09 2.94
CA GLY A 752 19.49 29.39 2.04
C GLY A 752 19.44 30.81 1.47
N ALA A 753 18.26 31.31 1.10
CA ALA A 753 18.11 32.68 0.61
C ALA A 753 18.48 33.72 1.69
N ILE A 754 18.03 33.53 2.94
CA ILE A 754 18.40 34.40 4.06
C ILE A 754 19.90 34.29 4.35
N SER A 755 20.45 33.07 4.33
CA SER A 755 21.87 32.82 4.57
C SER A 755 22.76 33.53 3.54
N LEU A 756 22.53 33.29 2.24
CA LEU A 756 23.35 33.82 1.14
C LEU A 756 23.22 35.35 0.97
N THR A 757 22.16 35.96 1.49
CA THR A 757 21.96 37.41 1.41
C THR A 757 22.29 38.10 2.72
N PHE A 758 21.47 37.91 3.75
CA PHE A 758 21.58 38.64 5.02
C PHE A 758 22.81 38.23 5.83
N PHE A 759 23.11 36.92 5.96
CA PHE A 759 24.24 36.49 6.79
C PHE A 759 25.58 36.82 6.12
N VAL A 760 25.68 36.60 4.80
CA VAL A 760 26.84 37.04 4.03
C VAL A 760 27.03 38.55 4.13
N TRP A 761 25.95 39.34 4.05
CA TRP A 761 26.04 40.79 4.23
C TRP A 761 26.58 41.19 5.61
N ILE A 762 26.13 40.53 6.69
CA ILE A 762 26.66 40.74 8.04
C ILE A 762 28.15 40.37 8.11
N GLN A 763 28.53 39.20 7.58
CA GLN A 763 29.92 38.72 7.59
C GLN A 763 30.87 39.74 6.93
N ASP A 764 30.48 40.28 5.78
CA ASP A 764 31.33 41.19 5.01
C ASP A 764 31.30 42.64 5.53
N HIS A 765 30.16 43.13 6.03
CA HIS A 765 30.02 44.55 6.42
C HIS A 765 30.19 44.81 7.93
N LYS A 766 29.77 43.87 8.78
CA LYS A 766 29.86 43.99 10.25
C LYS A 766 31.01 43.19 10.84
N GLY A 767 31.52 42.21 10.10
CA GLY A 767 32.65 41.38 10.48
C GLY A 767 32.27 39.94 10.82
N TRP A 768 33.29 39.09 10.83
CA TRP A 768 33.16 37.64 11.00
C TRP A 768 32.68 37.22 12.40
N ASP A 769 32.98 37.99 13.43
CA ASP A 769 32.50 37.74 14.80
C ASP A 769 30.98 37.84 14.89
N TRP A 770 30.39 38.90 14.33
CA TRP A 770 28.93 39.02 14.21
C TRP A 770 28.34 37.97 13.28
N GLY A 771 28.99 37.69 12.15
CA GLY A 771 28.56 36.67 11.20
C GLY A 771 28.39 35.28 11.82
N PHE A 772 29.45 34.75 12.46
CA PHE A 772 29.38 33.45 13.12
C PHE A 772 28.47 33.44 14.36
N SER A 773 28.36 34.58 15.06
CA SER A 773 27.44 34.70 16.21
C SER A 773 25.98 34.57 15.76
N VAL A 774 25.60 35.23 14.66
CA VAL A 774 24.24 35.12 14.11
C VAL A 774 23.96 33.72 13.58
N SER A 775 24.93 33.05 12.94
CA SER A 775 24.82 31.62 12.61
C SER A 775 24.64 30.74 13.85
N THR A 776 25.36 31.01 14.93
CA THR A 776 25.24 30.25 16.20
C THR A 776 23.85 30.44 16.82
N ILE A 777 23.33 31.66 16.84
CA ILE A 777 21.99 31.98 17.36
C ILE A 777 20.91 31.29 16.53
N ALA A 778 21.01 31.34 15.20
CA ALA A 778 20.10 30.63 14.30
C ALA A 778 20.09 29.13 14.60
N MET A 779 21.26 28.52 14.73
CA MET A 779 21.37 27.09 15.03
C MET A 779 20.78 26.75 16.41
N PHE A 780 21.01 27.59 17.42
CA PHE A 780 20.40 27.44 18.74
C PHE A 780 18.87 27.44 18.68
N PHE A 781 18.26 28.34 17.90
CA PHE A 781 16.81 28.32 17.66
C PHE A 781 16.36 27.02 16.96
N GLY A 782 17.15 26.50 16.02
CA GLY A 782 16.92 25.20 15.41
C GLY A 782 16.88 24.05 16.44
N VAL A 783 17.84 24.01 17.37
CA VAL A 783 17.89 23.04 18.47
C VAL A 783 16.64 23.16 19.36
N VAL A 784 16.27 24.38 19.75
CA VAL A 784 15.10 24.61 20.61
C VAL A 784 13.81 24.17 19.91
N MET A 785 13.63 24.53 18.63
CA MET A 785 12.44 24.14 17.85
C MET A 785 12.31 22.62 17.73
N PHE A 786 13.42 21.93 17.47
CA PHE A 786 13.43 20.46 17.42
C PHE A 786 13.15 19.84 18.79
N ALA A 787 13.76 20.35 19.87
CA ALA A 787 13.57 19.82 21.21
C ALA A 787 12.13 20.01 21.74
N VAL A 788 11.46 21.12 21.40
CA VAL A 788 10.06 21.39 21.79
C VAL A 788 9.10 20.36 21.21
N GLY A 789 9.43 19.73 20.07
CA GLY A 789 8.61 18.70 19.44
C GLY A 789 8.67 17.31 20.09
N LEU A 790 9.57 17.09 21.06
CA LEU A 790 9.78 15.78 21.71
C LEU A 790 8.49 15.06 22.18
N PRO A 791 7.51 15.70 22.84
CA PRO A 791 6.29 15.02 23.25
C PRO A 791 5.32 14.71 22.09
N GLN A 792 5.54 15.28 20.91
CA GLN A 792 4.68 15.15 19.73
C GLN A 792 5.28 14.21 18.68
N TYR A 793 6.58 13.89 18.71
CA TYR A 793 7.20 13.08 17.67
C TYR A 793 6.84 11.59 17.73
N ARG A 794 6.76 10.98 16.55
CA ARG A 794 6.80 9.51 16.36
C ARG A 794 8.25 9.08 16.13
N TYR A 795 8.67 8.01 16.80
CA TYR A 795 10.03 7.47 16.74
C TYR A 795 10.00 6.10 16.06
N HIS A 796 10.73 5.94 14.96
CA HIS A 796 10.87 4.66 14.30
C HIS A 796 11.73 3.70 15.13
N VAL A 797 11.29 2.45 15.28
CA VAL A 797 12.04 1.41 16.00
C VAL A 797 13.19 0.92 15.13
N ILE A 798 14.39 0.81 15.71
CA ILE A 798 15.59 0.36 15.01
C ILE A 798 15.52 -1.17 14.84
N ASN A 799 15.42 -1.64 13.60
CA ASN A 799 15.60 -3.04 13.26
C ASN A 799 17.08 -3.24 12.87
N GLY A 800 17.84 -4.01 13.66
CA GLY A 800 19.31 -4.04 13.67
C GLY A 800 20.05 -4.52 12.40
N SER A 801 19.40 -4.65 11.25
CA SER A 801 20.03 -4.98 9.97
C SER A 801 19.99 -3.77 9.04
N SER A 802 21.13 -3.08 8.88
CA SER A 802 21.21 -2.01 7.89
C SER A 802 21.49 -2.58 6.49
N ALA A 803 20.76 -2.04 5.52
CA ALA A 803 20.90 -2.26 4.10
C ALA A 803 22.37 -2.24 3.59
N LEU A 804 23.22 -1.37 4.15
CA LEU A 804 24.66 -1.31 3.84
C LEU A 804 25.43 -2.54 4.34
N THR A 805 25.02 -3.10 5.49
CA THR A 805 25.64 -4.30 6.06
C THR A 805 25.37 -5.51 5.16
N GLU A 806 24.17 -5.62 4.59
CA GLU A 806 23.85 -6.69 3.63
C GLU A 806 24.70 -6.63 2.36
N ILE A 807 24.91 -5.43 1.82
CA ILE A 807 25.77 -5.22 0.65
C ILE A 807 27.24 -5.57 0.97
N LEU A 808 27.74 -5.15 2.14
CA LEU A 808 29.09 -5.48 2.59
C LEU A 808 29.28 -6.99 2.81
N GLN A 809 28.27 -7.66 3.37
CA GLN A 809 28.25 -9.11 3.53
C GLN A 809 28.43 -9.83 2.19
N VAL A 810 27.74 -9.39 1.14
CA VAL A 810 27.88 -9.96 -0.21
C VAL A 810 29.32 -9.82 -0.73
N TYR A 811 29.92 -8.63 -0.63
CA TYR A 811 31.30 -8.45 -1.10
C TYR A 811 32.30 -9.30 -0.30
N VAL A 812 32.16 -9.35 1.04
CA VAL A 812 33.02 -10.16 1.91
C VAL A 812 32.87 -11.65 1.61
N ALA A 813 31.63 -12.14 1.49
CA ALA A 813 31.33 -13.53 1.17
C ALA A 813 31.83 -13.91 -0.23
N ALA A 814 31.65 -13.06 -1.26
CA ALA A 814 32.16 -13.29 -2.60
C ALA A 814 33.70 -13.38 -2.65
N ILE A 815 34.39 -12.49 -1.92
CA ILE A 815 35.87 -12.51 -1.82
C ILE A 815 36.34 -13.78 -1.10
N ARG A 816 35.66 -14.17 -0.01
CA ARG A 816 35.97 -15.38 0.75
C ARG A 816 35.80 -16.63 -0.11
N ASN A 817 34.71 -16.69 -0.85
CA ASN A 817 34.32 -17.81 -1.69
C ASN A 817 34.95 -17.75 -3.10
N ARG A 818 35.89 -16.82 -3.35
CA ARG A 818 36.47 -16.59 -4.69
C ARG A 818 37.11 -17.82 -5.33
N LYS A 819 37.55 -18.80 -4.53
CA LYS A 819 38.18 -20.05 -5.00
C LYS A 819 37.17 -21.14 -5.39
N LEU A 820 35.89 -20.98 -5.03
CA LEU A 820 34.84 -21.93 -5.40
C LEU A 820 34.51 -21.79 -6.89
N ARG A 821 34.16 -22.93 -7.51
CA ARG A 821 33.68 -22.97 -8.90
C ARG A 821 32.21 -22.54 -8.91
N LEU A 822 31.83 -21.70 -9.87
CA LEU A 822 30.43 -21.32 -10.05
C LEU A 822 29.64 -22.55 -10.56
N PRO A 823 28.46 -22.84 -9.98
CA PRO A 823 27.47 -23.73 -10.58
C PRO A 823 27.12 -23.34 -12.03
N GLN A 824 26.77 -24.33 -12.85
CA GLN A 824 26.24 -24.07 -14.20
C GLN A 824 24.75 -23.70 -14.16
N ASP A 825 23.98 -24.32 -13.26
CA ASP A 825 22.58 -23.97 -13.01
C ASP A 825 22.45 -22.88 -11.94
N SER A 826 21.62 -21.88 -12.23
CA SER A 826 21.31 -20.76 -11.32
C SER A 826 20.53 -21.18 -10.08
N ASP A 827 19.85 -22.32 -10.15
CA ASP A 827 18.96 -22.84 -9.10
C ASP A 827 19.72 -23.54 -7.96
N GLU A 828 21.02 -23.80 -8.14
CA GLU A 828 21.92 -24.31 -7.08
C GLU A 828 22.43 -23.20 -6.13
N LEU A 829 22.12 -21.93 -6.41
CA LEU A 829 22.48 -20.80 -5.55
C LEU A 829 21.49 -20.67 -4.38
N TYR A 830 22.00 -20.29 -3.21
CA TYR A 830 21.21 -20.23 -1.98
C TYR A 830 20.11 -19.15 -2.01
N GLU A 831 18.84 -19.57 -1.92
CA GLU A 831 17.65 -18.72 -1.72
C GLU A 831 16.65 -19.43 -0.77
N ILE A 832 15.79 -18.67 -0.08
CA ILE A 832 14.80 -19.23 0.86
C ILE A 832 13.64 -19.89 0.08
N ASN A 833 13.13 -21.05 0.55
CA ASN A 833 11.97 -21.73 -0.04
C ASN A 833 10.73 -20.81 -0.10
N ARG A 834 10.02 -20.82 -1.23
CA ARG A 834 8.87 -19.98 -1.56
C ARG A 834 7.59 -20.24 -0.74
N ASP A 835 7.59 -21.22 0.17
CA ASP A 835 6.37 -21.81 0.76
C ASP A 835 6.00 -21.31 2.18
N SER A 836 6.56 -20.20 2.67
CA SER A 836 6.22 -19.66 4.00
C SER A 836 5.63 -18.25 3.92
N GLU A 837 4.68 -17.95 4.81
CA GLU A 837 3.97 -16.68 5.00
C GLU A 837 4.86 -15.40 5.04
N ALA A 838 6.18 -15.55 5.09
CA ALA A 838 7.18 -14.48 4.94
C ALA A 838 7.34 -13.94 3.50
N ALA A 839 6.77 -14.59 2.47
CA ALA A 839 6.87 -14.16 1.07
C ALA A 839 6.12 -12.85 0.75
N ASN A 840 5.19 -12.40 1.61
CA ASN A 840 4.36 -11.22 1.36
C ASN A 840 5.06 -9.87 1.65
N GLN A 841 6.30 -9.88 2.16
CA GLN A 841 7.02 -8.65 2.53
C GLN A 841 8.38 -8.43 1.85
N ALA A 842 8.95 -9.43 1.15
CA ALA A 842 10.29 -9.33 0.56
C ALA A 842 10.25 -9.42 -0.98
N GLU A 843 10.86 -8.45 -1.67
CA GLU A 843 11.00 -8.44 -3.13
C GLU A 843 12.06 -9.47 -3.56
N PHE A 844 11.66 -10.58 -4.18
CA PHE A 844 12.60 -11.56 -4.75
C PHE A 844 13.11 -11.10 -6.11
N LEU A 845 14.43 -11.09 -6.31
CA LEU A 845 15.06 -10.72 -7.58
C LEU A 845 15.55 -11.96 -8.34
N SER A 846 15.27 -12.01 -9.64
CA SER A 846 15.80 -13.04 -10.54
C SER A 846 17.30 -12.86 -10.79
N HIS A 847 18.04 -13.97 -10.88
CA HIS A 847 19.48 -13.97 -11.17
C HIS A 847 19.82 -13.28 -12.51
N THR A 848 20.85 -12.44 -12.51
CA THR A 848 21.39 -11.78 -13.71
C THR A 848 22.82 -12.23 -14.01
N SER A 849 23.18 -12.38 -15.29
CA SER A 849 24.53 -12.77 -15.73
C SER A 849 25.61 -11.69 -15.60
N ALA A 850 25.25 -10.46 -15.21
CA ALA A 850 26.20 -9.38 -14.96
C ALA A 850 26.97 -9.62 -13.65
N PHE A 851 28.27 -9.35 -13.64
CA PHE A 851 29.15 -9.50 -12.47
C PHE A 851 29.08 -10.89 -11.78
N ARG A 852 29.18 -11.98 -12.56
CA ARG A 852 29.12 -13.38 -12.05
C ARG A 852 30.08 -13.71 -10.91
N PHE A 853 31.13 -12.92 -10.70
CA PHE A 853 32.03 -13.13 -9.56
C PHE A 853 31.33 -12.90 -8.20
N LEU A 854 30.28 -12.07 -8.15
CA LEU A 854 29.50 -11.83 -6.93
C LEU A 854 28.59 -13.01 -6.56
N ASP A 855 28.21 -13.84 -7.54
CA ASP A 855 27.40 -15.05 -7.33
C ASP A 855 28.08 -16.04 -6.38
N LYS A 856 29.41 -15.94 -6.23
CA LYS A 856 30.18 -16.74 -5.29
C LYS A 856 29.75 -16.55 -3.83
N ALA A 857 29.14 -15.41 -3.49
CA ALA A 857 28.60 -15.18 -2.16
C ALA A 857 27.41 -16.10 -1.81
N ALA A 858 26.70 -16.62 -2.81
CA ALA A 858 25.51 -17.46 -2.65
C ALA A 858 25.78 -18.97 -2.85
N ILE A 859 27.05 -19.40 -2.94
CA ILE A 859 27.41 -20.81 -3.10
C ILE A 859 27.29 -21.53 -1.75
N GLN A 860 26.37 -22.49 -1.65
CA GLN A 860 26.25 -23.35 -0.49
C GLN A 860 27.40 -24.37 -0.48
N THR A 861 28.25 -24.33 0.54
CA THR A 861 29.25 -25.38 0.76
C THR A 861 28.56 -26.50 1.54
N SER A 862 28.27 -27.63 0.88
CA SER A 862 27.77 -28.84 1.52
C SER A 862 28.81 -29.36 2.51
N LEU A 863 28.59 -29.11 3.81
CA LEU A 863 29.20 -29.93 4.85
C LEU A 863 28.47 -31.28 4.85
N ALA A 864 29.26 -32.35 4.93
CA ALA A 864 28.88 -33.73 4.71
C ALA A 864 27.54 -34.14 5.38
N PRO A 865 26.72 -34.96 4.70
CA PRO A 865 25.44 -35.43 5.23
C PRO A 865 25.69 -36.58 6.21
N ASP A 866 26.08 -36.29 7.44
CA ASP A 866 26.08 -37.26 8.54
C ASP A 866 26.10 -36.53 9.90
N THR A 867 24.98 -35.93 10.31
CA THR A 867 24.62 -35.77 11.73
C THR A 867 23.19 -35.24 11.89
N PRO A 868 22.31 -35.90 12.66
CA PRO A 868 20.95 -35.44 12.92
C PRO A 868 20.96 -34.40 14.05
N THR A 869 21.33 -33.17 13.72
CA THR A 869 21.13 -32.01 14.61
C THR A 869 20.61 -30.83 13.80
N PRO A 870 19.65 -30.03 14.31
CA PRO A 870 19.11 -28.89 13.60
C PRO A 870 20.24 -27.91 13.31
N THR A 871 20.53 -27.69 12.03
CA THR A 871 21.61 -26.81 11.59
C THR A 871 21.33 -25.36 12.01
N PRO A 872 22.29 -24.66 12.65
CA PRO A 872 22.15 -23.24 12.91
C PRO A 872 22.17 -22.47 11.58
N THR A 873 21.34 -21.44 11.46
CA THR A 873 21.32 -20.54 10.29
C THR A 873 22.75 -20.07 9.97
N PRO A 874 23.25 -20.29 8.74
CA PRO A 874 24.62 -19.92 8.40
C PRO A 874 24.81 -18.40 8.53
N SER A 875 25.97 -17.98 9.04
CA SER A 875 26.26 -16.56 9.28
C SER A 875 26.19 -15.76 7.96
N PRO A 876 25.50 -14.60 7.90
CA PRO A 876 25.33 -13.80 6.68
C PRO A 876 26.64 -13.35 6.00
N TRP A 877 27.75 -13.31 6.75
CA TRP A 877 29.09 -12.98 6.27
C TRP A 877 29.81 -14.12 5.53
N LYS A 878 29.21 -15.32 5.48
CA LYS A 878 29.76 -16.51 4.79
C LYS A 878 28.88 -16.97 3.63
N LEU A 879 27.56 -16.82 3.77
CA LEU A 879 26.56 -17.21 2.79
C LEU A 879 25.49 -16.13 2.70
N CYS A 880 25.26 -15.61 1.50
CA CYS A 880 24.26 -14.59 1.22
C CYS A 880 23.17 -15.14 0.28
N ARG A 881 21.98 -14.55 0.33
CA ARG A 881 20.86 -14.91 -0.58
C ARG A 881 21.10 -14.39 -1.99
N VAL A 882 20.57 -15.05 -3.02
CA VAL A 882 20.60 -14.57 -4.41
C VAL A 882 20.03 -13.16 -4.51
N THR A 883 18.91 -12.88 -3.84
CA THR A 883 18.30 -11.53 -3.80
C THR A 883 19.27 -10.46 -3.25
N GLN A 884 20.06 -10.77 -2.22
CA GLN A 884 21.07 -9.85 -1.68
C GLN A 884 22.23 -9.63 -2.67
N VAL A 885 22.62 -10.67 -3.39
CA VAL A 885 23.66 -10.59 -4.43
C VAL A 885 23.20 -9.71 -5.60
N GLU A 886 21.97 -9.88 -6.07
CA GLU A 886 21.39 -9.05 -7.14
C GLU A 886 21.28 -7.58 -6.72
N ASN A 887 20.89 -7.31 -5.47
CA ASN A 887 20.91 -5.96 -4.91
C ASN A 887 22.30 -5.30 -5.00
N ALA A 888 23.37 -6.04 -4.67
CA ALA A 888 24.74 -5.54 -4.78
C ALA A 888 25.19 -5.33 -6.24
N LYS A 889 24.77 -6.20 -7.17
CA LYS A 889 25.04 -6.05 -8.60
C LYS A 889 24.38 -4.80 -9.19
N ILE A 890 23.13 -4.53 -8.82
CA ILE A 890 22.38 -3.35 -9.26
C ILE A 890 23.12 -2.06 -8.85
N LEU A 891 23.60 -1.99 -7.61
CA LEU A 891 24.40 -0.87 -7.14
C LEU A 891 25.72 -0.74 -7.90
N LEU A 892 26.42 -1.85 -8.14
CA LEU A 892 27.68 -1.84 -8.90
C LEU A 892 27.48 -1.35 -10.35
N ASN A 893 26.34 -1.67 -10.97
CA ASN A 893 25.97 -1.19 -12.30
C ASN A 893 25.75 0.33 -12.35
N MET A 894 25.36 0.97 -11.23
CA MET A 894 25.16 2.42 -11.17
C MET A 894 26.47 3.22 -10.97
N VAL A 895 27.53 2.58 -10.47
CA VAL A 895 28.82 3.23 -10.17
C VAL A 895 29.40 4.01 -11.36
N PRO A 896 29.39 3.51 -12.61
CA PRO A 896 29.93 4.26 -13.74
C PRO A 896 29.19 5.60 -14.02
N ILE A 897 27.85 5.60 -13.92
CA ILE A 897 27.03 6.82 -14.07
C ILE A 897 27.30 7.77 -12.91
N PHE A 898 27.36 7.23 -11.69
CA PHE A 898 27.77 7.93 -10.49
C PHE A 898 29.13 8.62 -10.65
N CYS A 899 30.15 7.95 -11.18
CA CYS A 899 31.48 8.54 -11.37
C CYS A 899 31.45 9.74 -12.33
N CYS A 900 30.62 9.72 -13.36
CA CYS A 900 30.49 10.84 -14.30
C CYS A 900 29.90 12.10 -13.66
N SER A 901 29.19 11.96 -12.52
CA SER A 901 28.65 13.12 -11.79
C SER A 901 29.67 13.83 -10.90
N ILE A 902 30.81 13.21 -10.59
CA ILE A 902 31.87 13.79 -9.75
C ILE A 902 32.42 15.10 -10.33
N ILE A 903 32.57 15.15 -11.66
CA ILE A 903 33.07 16.33 -12.39
C ILE A 903 32.09 17.52 -12.29
N MET A 904 30.79 17.26 -12.17
CA MET A 904 29.80 18.32 -11.98
C MET A 904 30.05 19.06 -10.66
N THR A 905 30.27 18.33 -9.57
CA THR A 905 30.56 18.92 -8.27
C THR A 905 31.93 19.61 -8.22
N LEU A 906 32.91 19.10 -8.96
CA LEU A 906 34.19 19.78 -9.16
C LEU A 906 34.00 21.19 -9.76
N CYS A 907 33.10 21.34 -10.74
CA CYS A 907 32.76 22.64 -11.31
C CYS A 907 32.00 23.53 -10.32
N LEU A 908 31.06 22.97 -9.55
CA LEU A 908 30.37 23.69 -8.46
C LEU A 908 31.37 24.27 -7.45
N ALA A 909 32.37 23.48 -7.06
CA ALA A 909 33.40 23.90 -6.11
C ALA A 909 34.15 25.15 -6.58
N GLN A 910 34.38 25.33 -7.90
CA GLN A 910 35.04 26.52 -8.42
C GLN A 910 34.15 27.76 -8.37
N LEU A 911 32.85 27.57 -8.59
CA LEU A 911 31.85 28.63 -8.46
C LEU A 911 31.71 29.09 -7.01
N GLN A 912 31.98 28.24 -6.02
CA GLN A 912 31.98 28.62 -4.61
C GLN A 912 33.30 29.23 -4.13
N THR A 913 34.42 28.97 -4.82
CA THR A 913 35.76 29.40 -4.39
C THR A 913 36.32 30.50 -5.27
N PHE A 914 36.92 30.15 -6.41
CA PHE A 914 37.62 31.10 -7.27
C PHE A 914 36.67 32.14 -7.88
N SER A 915 35.42 31.78 -8.19
CA SER A 915 34.45 32.75 -8.71
C SER A 915 34.07 33.84 -7.70
N VAL A 916 33.99 33.50 -6.41
CA VAL A 916 33.80 34.48 -5.35
C VAL A 916 35.03 35.39 -5.26
N GLN A 917 36.23 34.82 -5.29
CA GLN A 917 37.49 35.57 -5.27
C GLN A 917 37.68 36.46 -6.51
N GLN A 918 37.19 36.06 -7.68
CA GLN A 918 37.11 36.93 -8.86
C GLN A 918 36.21 38.13 -8.59
N GLY A 919 35.02 37.89 -8.03
CA GLY A 919 34.04 38.94 -7.75
C GLY A 919 34.52 39.98 -6.74
N VAL A 920 35.40 39.62 -5.80
CA VAL A 920 36.05 40.57 -4.87
C VAL A 920 36.88 41.64 -5.60
N THR A 921 37.35 41.36 -6.81
CA THR A 921 38.12 42.33 -7.61
C THR A 921 37.29 43.21 -8.55
N MET A 922 35.99 42.93 -8.65
CA MET A 922 35.07 43.56 -9.61
C MET A 922 34.24 44.65 -8.95
N ASP A 923 33.57 45.49 -9.75
CA ASP A 923 32.66 46.49 -9.23
C ASP A 923 31.36 45.84 -8.71
N THR A 924 31.18 45.91 -7.39
CA THR A 924 30.05 45.34 -6.64
C THR A 924 28.91 46.33 -6.42
N SER A 925 28.97 47.53 -6.98
CA SER A 925 27.91 48.52 -6.83
C SER A 925 26.65 48.13 -7.62
N ILE A 926 25.50 48.05 -6.92
CA ILE A 926 24.17 47.92 -7.55
C ILE A 926 23.54 49.30 -7.68
N THR A 927 23.65 50.09 -6.61
CA THR A 927 23.25 51.49 -6.57
C THR A 927 24.40 52.30 -5.98
N LYS A 928 24.31 53.63 -6.03
CA LYS A 928 25.33 54.51 -5.42
C LYS A 928 25.55 54.26 -3.92
N HIS A 929 24.58 53.65 -3.23
CA HIS A 929 24.60 53.44 -1.78
C HIS A 929 24.67 51.96 -1.35
N PHE A 930 24.46 51.01 -2.27
CA PHE A 930 24.43 49.58 -1.95
C PHE A 930 25.44 48.78 -2.77
N LYS A 931 26.35 48.10 -2.06
CA LYS A 931 27.34 47.18 -2.62
C LYS A 931 26.98 45.76 -2.23
N ILE A 932 26.85 44.88 -3.22
CA ILE A 932 26.52 43.47 -2.98
C ILE A 932 27.80 42.66 -2.68
N PRO A 933 27.83 41.85 -1.61
CA PRO A 933 28.89 40.88 -1.40
C PRO A 933 29.04 39.92 -2.59
N PRO A 934 30.24 39.68 -3.14
CA PRO A 934 30.46 38.69 -4.18
C PRO A 934 30.01 37.28 -3.77
N ALA A 935 30.17 36.91 -2.49
CA ALA A 935 29.71 35.63 -1.96
C ALA A 935 28.17 35.49 -1.92
N SER A 936 27.42 36.57 -2.15
CA SER A 936 25.96 36.53 -2.30
C SER A 936 25.50 36.21 -3.73
N LEU A 937 26.36 36.30 -4.75
CA LEU A 937 25.99 36.01 -6.16
C LEU A 937 25.40 34.61 -6.40
N PRO A 938 25.80 33.55 -5.66
CA PRO A 938 25.15 32.24 -5.74
C PRO A 938 23.64 32.25 -5.43
N ILE A 939 23.08 33.34 -4.89
CA ILE A 939 21.61 33.51 -4.78
C ILE A 939 20.92 33.51 -6.15
N ILE A 940 21.61 33.97 -7.20
CA ILE A 940 21.07 34.07 -8.55
C ILE A 940 20.67 32.68 -9.08
N PRO A 941 21.55 31.66 -9.09
CA PRO A 941 21.17 30.30 -9.44
C PRO A 941 20.01 29.77 -8.59
N VAL A 942 20.03 30.02 -7.28
CA VAL A 942 18.96 29.56 -6.37
C VAL A 942 17.61 30.18 -6.72
N ALA A 943 17.57 31.49 -7.00
CA ALA A 943 16.35 32.19 -7.41
C ALA A 943 15.81 31.66 -8.75
N PHE A 944 16.70 31.42 -9.71
CA PHE A 944 16.31 30.82 -10.99
C PHE A 944 15.85 29.38 -10.85
N LEU A 945 16.46 28.57 -9.98
CA LEU A 945 15.99 27.21 -9.68
C LEU A 945 14.54 27.19 -9.19
N VAL A 946 14.19 28.08 -8.27
CA VAL A 946 12.82 28.22 -7.74
C VAL A 946 11.81 28.55 -8.84
N ILE A 947 12.22 29.29 -9.87
CA ILE A 947 11.36 29.66 -11.01
C ILE A 947 11.33 28.55 -12.07
N ILE A 948 12.47 27.98 -12.42
CA ILE A 948 12.63 27.04 -13.53
C ILE A 948 12.02 25.68 -13.19
N ILE A 949 12.08 25.21 -11.94
CA ILE A 949 11.50 23.92 -11.55
C ILE A 949 9.97 23.88 -11.85
N PRO A 950 9.14 24.83 -11.37
CA PRO A 950 7.73 24.88 -11.75
C PRO A 950 7.48 25.01 -13.25
N VAL A 951 8.31 25.80 -13.96
CA VAL A 951 8.18 25.97 -15.41
C VAL A 951 8.49 24.67 -16.15
N TYR A 952 9.53 23.95 -15.73
CA TYR A 952 9.90 22.66 -16.29
C TYR A 952 8.74 21.65 -16.11
N ASP A 953 8.21 21.52 -14.91
CA ASP A 953 7.16 20.54 -14.61
C ASP A 953 5.81 20.89 -15.25
N ARG A 954 5.45 22.18 -15.35
CA ARG A 954 4.14 22.62 -15.86
C ARG A 954 4.11 22.88 -17.36
N VAL A 955 5.24 23.21 -17.97
CA VAL A 955 5.31 23.59 -19.39
C VAL A 955 6.13 22.58 -20.18
N VAL A 956 7.35 22.28 -19.75
CA VAL A 956 8.29 21.44 -20.51
C VAL A 956 7.88 19.96 -20.48
N VAL A 957 7.52 19.41 -19.31
CA VAL A 957 7.13 18.00 -19.17
C VAL A 957 5.86 17.65 -19.98
N PRO A 958 4.75 18.41 -19.90
CA PRO A 958 3.55 18.11 -20.70
C PRO A 958 3.80 18.24 -22.21
N PHE A 959 4.61 19.21 -22.62
CA PHE A 959 5.02 19.38 -24.02
C PHE A 959 5.88 18.21 -24.48
N ALA A 960 6.96 17.88 -23.75
CA ALA A 960 7.86 16.78 -24.10
C ALA A 960 7.13 15.44 -24.13
N ARG A 961 6.25 15.16 -23.16
CA ARG A 961 5.42 13.94 -23.11
C ARG A 961 4.56 13.77 -24.37
N LYS A 962 4.08 14.86 -24.97
CA LYS A 962 3.31 14.82 -26.22
C LYS A 962 4.13 14.29 -27.39
N PHE A 963 5.44 14.52 -27.41
CA PHE A 963 6.34 14.07 -28.48
C PHE A 963 7.06 12.76 -28.17
N THR A 964 7.44 12.51 -26.92
CA THR A 964 8.25 11.35 -26.53
C THR A 964 7.41 10.16 -26.07
N GLY A 965 6.16 10.37 -25.65
CA GLY A 965 5.32 9.34 -25.03
C GLY A 965 5.75 8.90 -23.63
N ILE A 966 6.84 9.46 -23.07
CA ILE A 966 7.39 9.11 -21.75
C ILE A 966 6.67 9.94 -20.67
N PRO A 967 6.22 9.33 -19.54
CA PRO A 967 5.46 10.03 -18.50
C PRO A 967 6.21 11.22 -17.87
N THR A 968 7.54 11.14 -17.77
CA THR A 968 8.43 12.20 -17.27
C THR A 968 8.88 13.20 -18.35
N GLY A 969 8.41 13.06 -19.59
CA GLY A 969 8.84 13.87 -20.73
C GLY A 969 10.16 13.41 -21.34
N ILE A 970 11.24 13.36 -20.56
CA ILE A 970 12.56 12.81 -20.97
C ILE A 970 13.04 11.76 -19.96
N THR A 971 13.95 10.88 -20.37
CA THR A 971 14.52 9.86 -19.45
C THR A 971 15.44 10.51 -18.41
N HIS A 972 15.58 9.90 -17.22
CA HIS A 972 16.44 10.44 -16.17
C HIS A 972 17.91 10.59 -16.63
N LEU A 973 18.44 9.63 -17.39
CA LEU A 973 19.80 9.74 -17.95
C LEU A 973 19.92 10.82 -19.02
N GLN A 974 18.89 11.10 -19.82
CA GLN A 974 18.92 12.26 -20.72
C GLN A 974 18.95 13.56 -19.94
N ARG A 975 18.18 13.66 -18.85
CA ARG A 975 18.18 14.80 -17.93
C ARG A 975 19.59 15.06 -17.37
N VAL A 976 20.26 14.02 -16.87
CA VAL A 976 21.65 14.12 -16.36
C VAL A 976 22.63 14.55 -17.47
N GLY A 977 22.47 14.01 -18.69
CA GLY A 977 23.32 14.38 -19.83
C GLY A 977 23.22 15.85 -20.21
N VAL A 978 22.00 16.42 -20.21
CA VAL A 978 21.77 17.86 -20.46
C VAL A 978 22.52 18.70 -19.42
N GLY A 979 22.47 18.32 -18.14
CA GLY A 979 23.17 19.07 -17.11
C GLY A 979 24.71 18.98 -17.24
N LEU A 980 25.27 17.82 -17.60
CA LEU A 980 26.71 17.67 -17.79
C LEU A 980 27.25 18.53 -18.95
N ILE A 981 26.53 18.63 -20.07
CA ILE A 981 26.97 19.51 -21.17
C ILE A 981 26.79 21.00 -20.85
N LEU A 982 25.74 21.37 -20.11
CA LEU A 982 25.57 22.74 -19.63
C LEU A 982 26.64 23.15 -18.62
N SER A 983 27.14 22.21 -17.81
CA SER A 983 28.29 22.43 -16.92
C SER A 983 29.58 22.75 -17.70
N CYS A 984 29.83 22.01 -18.78
CA CYS A 984 30.92 22.29 -19.71
C CYS A 984 30.81 23.71 -20.31
N LEU A 985 29.60 24.09 -20.75
CA LEU A 985 29.33 25.42 -21.29
C LEU A 985 29.51 26.52 -20.23
N SER A 986 29.09 26.27 -18.99
CA SER A 986 29.28 27.21 -17.87
C SER A 986 30.77 27.48 -17.61
N MET A 987 31.61 26.45 -17.60
CA MET A 987 33.06 26.63 -17.41
C MET A 987 33.72 27.34 -18.60
N ALA A 988 33.24 27.10 -19.83
CA ALA A 988 33.69 27.86 -21.00
C ALA A 988 33.33 29.35 -20.89
N VAL A 989 32.09 29.66 -20.49
CA VAL A 989 31.65 31.04 -20.24
C VAL A 989 32.47 31.68 -19.11
N ALA A 990 32.76 30.94 -18.03
CA ALA A 990 33.61 31.43 -16.95
C ALA A 990 35.03 31.77 -17.45
N ALA A 991 35.60 30.95 -18.33
CA ALA A 991 36.89 31.21 -18.94
C ALA A 991 36.88 32.49 -19.81
N ILE A 992 35.82 32.71 -20.58
CA ILE A 992 35.63 33.90 -21.42
C ILE A 992 35.46 35.15 -20.56
N VAL A 993 34.61 35.09 -19.53
CA VAL A 993 34.38 36.20 -18.59
C VAL A 993 35.67 36.56 -17.86
N GLU A 994 36.46 35.57 -17.42
CA GLU A 994 37.75 35.82 -16.79
C GLU A 994 38.76 36.44 -17.76
N HIS A 995 38.77 35.99 -19.02
CA HIS A 995 39.60 36.60 -20.06
C HIS A 995 39.24 38.07 -20.26
N LYS A 996 37.93 38.39 -20.34
CA LYS A 996 37.42 39.76 -20.46
C LYS A 996 37.79 40.62 -19.24
N ARG A 997 37.59 40.11 -18.02
CA ARG A 997 37.94 40.80 -16.77
C ARG A 997 39.44 41.14 -16.72
N LYS A 998 40.30 40.19 -17.07
CA LYS A 998 41.75 40.39 -17.12
C LYS A 998 42.18 41.37 -18.21
N GLN A 999 41.51 41.36 -19.37
CA GLN A 999 41.78 42.34 -20.43
C GLN A 999 41.47 43.76 -19.95
N VAL A 1000 40.32 43.99 -19.32
CA VAL A 1000 39.97 45.30 -18.75
C VAL A 1000 40.97 45.74 -17.67
N ALA A 1001 41.42 44.80 -16.83
CA ALA A 1001 42.45 45.07 -15.83
C ALA A 1001 43.80 45.46 -16.48
N LYS A 1002 44.17 44.84 -17.60
CA LYS A 1002 45.38 45.17 -18.36
C LYS A 1002 45.28 46.54 -19.02
N ASP A 1003 44.15 46.83 -19.67
CA ASP A 1003 43.92 48.08 -20.41
C ASP A 1003 43.97 49.31 -19.50
N HIS A 1004 43.61 49.16 -18.23
CA HIS A 1004 43.65 50.21 -17.20
C HIS A 1004 44.88 50.11 -16.28
N ASN A 1005 45.87 49.27 -16.58
CA ASN A 1005 47.10 49.06 -15.80
C ASN A 1005 46.87 48.60 -14.33
N MET A 1006 45.81 47.86 -14.06
CA MET A 1006 45.41 47.36 -12.73
C MET A 1006 45.78 45.90 -12.48
N LEU A 1007 46.74 45.33 -13.22
CA LEU A 1007 47.17 43.93 -13.01
C LEU A 1007 47.83 43.68 -11.66
N ASP A 1008 48.41 44.72 -11.05
CA ASP A 1008 48.95 44.70 -9.69
C ASP A 1008 48.07 45.44 -8.68
N ALA A 1009 46.84 45.78 -9.08
CA ALA A 1009 45.90 46.47 -8.21
C ALA A 1009 45.54 45.60 -7.01
N ILE A 1010 45.51 46.24 -5.85
CA ILE A 1010 45.20 45.62 -4.57
C ILE A 1010 43.69 45.76 -4.34
N PRO A 1011 42.90 44.66 -4.22
CA PRO A 1011 41.43 44.68 -4.20
C PRO A 1011 40.78 45.55 -3.11
N LEU A 1012 41.54 45.97 -2.09
CA LEU A 1012 41.06 46.74 -0.93
C LEU A 1012 41.66 48.15 -0.80
N LEU A 1013 42.74 48.47 -1.53
CA LEU A 1013 43.46 49.74 -1.45
C LEU A 1013 43.27 50.62 -2.69
N GLN A 1014 42.79 50.04 -3.79
CA GLN A 1014 42.57 50.69 -5.07
C GLN A 1014 41.12 50.52 -5.53
N PRO A 1015 40.60 51.41 -6.40
CA PRO A 1015 39.26 51.24 -6.95
C PRO A 1015 39.11 49.87 -7.62
N PRO A 1016 37.91 49.26 -7.54
CA PRO A 1016 37.65 47.98 -8.17
C PRO A 1016 37.85 48.07 -9.69
N ILE A 1017 38.11 46.93 -10.33
CA ILE A 1017 38.21 46.89 -11.80
C ILE A 1017 36.87 47.35 -12.37
N PRO A 1018 36.84 48.26 -13.38
CA PRO A 1018 35.61 48.85 -13.93
C PRO A 1018 34.87 47.85 -14.83
N ILE A 1019 34.48 46.73 -14.23
CA ILE A 1019 33.67 45.67 -14.79
C ILE A 1019 32.72 45.20 -13.70
N SER A 1020 31.43 45.24 -14.00
CA SER A 1020 30.40 44.89 -13.04
C SER A 1020 30.48 43.42 -12.65
N VAL A 1021 30.32 43.13 -11.36
CA VAL A 1021 30.28 41.77 -10.82
C VAL A 1021 29.17 40.90 -11.45
N PHE A 1022 28.11 41.51 -11.99
CA PHE A 1022 27.00 40.80 -12.64
C PHE A 1022 27.40 40.03 -13.91
N TRP A 1023 28.58 40.27 -14.49
CA TRP A 1023 29.11 39.41 -15.56
C TRP A 1023 29.32 37.96 -15.11
N LEU A 1024 29.59 37.73 -13.82
CA LEU A 1024 29.67 36.38 -13.26
C LEU A 1024 28.30 35.69 -13.25
N SER A 1025 27.19 36.42 -13.35
CA SER A 1025 25.84 35.84 -13.35
C SER A 1025 25.61 34.88 -14.52
N PHE A 1026 26.30 35.06 -15.67
CA PHE A 1026 26.14 34.18 -16.82
C PHE A 1026 26.60 32.75 -16.54
N GLN A 1027 27.79 32.58 -15.95
CA GLN A 1027 28.29 31.25 -15.54
C GLN A 1027 27.41 30.66 -14.44
N TYR A 1028 27.00 31.45 -13.44
CA TYR A 1028 26.13 30.99 -12.36
C TYR A 1028 24.73 30.57 -12.85
N PHE A 1029 24.17 31.29 -13.82
CA PHE A 1029 22.87 30.98 -14.41
C PHE A 1029 22.89 29.66 -15.18
N ILE A 1030 23.86 29.50 -16.09
CA ILE A 1030 24.02 28.27 -16.88
C ILE A 1030 24.27 27.09 -15.95
N PHE A 1031 25.14 27.27 -14.94
CA PHE A 1031 25.40 26.23 -13.97
C PHE A 1031 24.18 25.91 -13.10
N GLY A 1032 23.37 26.89 -12.70
CA GLY A 1032 22.14 26.65 -11.95
C GLY A 1032 21.16 25.76 -12.71
N ILE A 1033 21.02 25.99 -14.03
CA ILE A 1033 20.22 25.11 -14.90
C ILE A 1033 20.87 23.73 -14.99
N ALA A 1034 22.19 23.66 -15.20
CA ALA A 1034 22.93 22.40 -15.25
C ALA A 1034 22.71 21.56 -13.97
N ASP A 1035 22.83 22.19 -12.81
CA ASP A 1035 22.65 21.58 -11.51
C ASP A 1035 21.21 21.10 -11.31
N MET A 1036 20.20 21.87 -11.72
CA MET A 1036 18.80 21.42 -11.72
C MET A 1036 18.62 20.09 -12.46
N PHE A 1037 19.13 20.01 -13.68
CA PHE A 1037 18.97 18.84 -14.54
C PHE A 1037 19.75 17.64 -14.01
N THR A 1038 21.01 17.85 -13.59
CA THR A 1038 21.86 16.76 -13.07
C THR A 1038 21.45 16.30 -11.68
N TYR A 1039 21.25 17.21 -10.72
CA TYR A 1039 20.91 16.85 -9.34
C TYR A 1039 19.58 16.10 -9.25
N VAL A 1040 18.51 16.68 -9.84
CA VAL A 1040 17.18 16.04 -9.82
C VAL A 1040 17.19 14.76 -10.64
N GLY A 1041 17.86 14.75 -11.80
CA GLY A 1041 18.00 13.55 -12.64
C GLY A 1041 18.72 12.40 -11.94
N LEU A 1042 19.81 12.67 -11.21
CA LEU A 1042 20.54 11.66 -10.44
C LEU A 1042 19.73 11.16 -9.25
N LEU A 1043 19.04 12.05 -8.54
CA LEU A 1043 18.22 11.68 -7.40
C LEU A 1043 17.08 10.74 -7.82
N GLU A 1044 16.33 11.09 -8.87
CA GLU A 1044 15.26 10.25 -9.42
C GLU A 1044 15.79 8.94 -10.01
N PHE A 1045 16.96 8.98 -10.69
CA PHE A 1045 17.61 7.79 -11.23
C PHE A 1045 18.01 6.82 -10.11
N PHE A 1046 18.77 7.26 -9.09
CA PHE A 1046 19.17 6.39 -8.00
C PHE A 1046 17.96 5.89 -7.20
N TYR A 1047 16.92 6.69 -7.04
CA TYR A 1047 15.71 6.27 -6.35
C TYR A 1047 14.89 5.22 -7.13
N SER A 1048 14.80 5.34 -8.46
CA SER A 1048 14.05 4.41 -9.32
C SER A 1048 14.76 3.07 -9.53
N GLN A 1049 16.10 3.07 -9.54
CA GLN A 1049 16.84 1.83 -9.84
C GLN A 1049 17.08 0.96 -8.59
N VAL A 1050 17.06 1.54 -7.39
CA VAL A 1050 17.34 0.85 -6.13
C VAL A 1050 16.08 0.14 -5.58
N PRO A 1051 16.18 -1.13 -5.10
CA PRO A 1051 15.06 -1.89 -4.51
C PRO A 1051 14.36 -1.16 -3.35
N LYS A 1052 13.09 -1.50 -3.09
CA LYS A 1052 12.24 -0.81 -2.08
C LYS A 1052 12.91 -0.73 -0.70
N ASP A 1053 13.54 -1.82 -0.26
CA ASP A 1053 14.21 -1.93 1.05
C ASP A 1053 15.52 -1.14 1.16
N LEU A 1054 16.10 -0.75 0.02
CA LEU A 1054 17.38 -0.05 -0.07
C LEU A 1054 17.21 1.44 -0.47
N LYS A 1055 15.98 1.93 -0.64
CA LYS A 1055 15.72 3.30 -1.11
C LYS A 1055 16.37 4.39 -0.26
N SER A 1056 16.57 4.16 1.04
CA SER A 1056 17.30 5.10 1.92
C SER A 1056 18.77 5.28 1.52
N ILE A 1057 19.41 4.28 0.90
CA ILE A 1057 20.80 4.33 0.42
C ILE A 1057 20.95 5.20 -0.83
N SER A 1058 19.88 5.41 -1.61
CA SER A 1058 19.93 6.20 -2.86
C SER A 1058 20.53 7.60 -2.65
N SER A 1059 20.20 8.25 -1.53
CA SER A 1059 20.74 9.57 -1.17
C SER A 1059 22.22 9.52 -0.79
N CYS A 1060 22.71 8.42 -0.20
CA CYS A 1060 24.12 8.23 0.14
C CYS A 1060 25.02 8.21 -1.10
N PHE A 1061 24.55 7.66 -2.23
CA PHE A 1061 25.28 7.70 -3.50
C PHE A 1061 25.45 9.14 -3.97
N LEU A 1062 24.40 9.97 -3.92
CA LEU A 1062 24.49 11.36 -4.31
C LEU A 1062 25.52 12.14 -3.44
N TRP A 1063 25.49 11.95 -2.12
CA TRP A 1063 26.44 12.58 -1.20
C TRP A 1063 27.87 12.10 -1.38
N THR A 1064 28.07 10.82 -1.72
CA THR A 1064 29.41 10.29 -2.02
C THR A 1064 29.99 10.96 -3.27
N SER A 1065 29.17 11.17 -4.30
CA SER A 1065 29.61 11.82 -5.53
C SER A 1065 30.00 13.28 -5.26
N MET A 1066 29.17 13.99 -4.49
CA MET A 1066 29.44 15.35 -4.06
C MET A 1066 30.77 15.42 -3.29
N ALA A 1067 30.96 14.56 -2.30
CA ALA A 1067 32.19 14.50 -1.51
C ALA A 1067 33.44 14.30 -2.39
N LEU A 1068 33.41 13.29 -3.26
CA LEU A 1068 34.53 12.99 -4.15
C LEU A 1068 34.83 14.14 -5.11
N GLY A 1069 33.81 14.87 -5.59
CA GLY A 1069 34.01 16.02 -6.48
C GLY A 1069 34.69 17.19 -5.78
N TYR A 1070 34.33 17.48 -4.52
CA TYR A 1070 35.04 18.48 -3.72
C TYR A 1070 36.50 18.09 -3.44
N PHE A 1071 36.78 16.82 -3.12
CA PHE A 1071 38.16 16.36 -2.96
C PHE A 1071 38.93 16.39 -4.28
N LEU A 1072 38.27 16.03 -5.39
CA LEU A 1072 38.86 16.12 -6.73
C LEU A 1072 39.21 17.56 -7.10
N SER A 1073 38.42 18.54 -6.67
CA SER A 1073 38.76 19.97 -6.78
C SER A 1073 40.11 20.28 -6.12
N THR A 1074 40.28 19.88 -4.87
CA THR A 1074 41.55 20.07 -4.15
C THR A 1074 42.71 19.42 -4.89
N ILE A 1075 42.51 18.17 -5.37
CA ILE A 1075 43.53 17.42 -6.10
C ILE A 1075 43.92 18.12 -7.40
N ILE A 1076 42.94 18.55 -8.20
CA ILE A 1076 43.18 19.21 -9.48
C ILE A 1076 43.87 20.57 -9.30
N VAL A 1077 43.47 21.38 -8.32
CA VAL A 1077 44.15 22.65 -8.00
C VAL A 1077 45.63 22.42 -7.64
N LYS A 1078 45.92 21.39 -6.82
CA LYS A 1078 47.30 21.02 -6.47
C LYS A 1078 48.10 20.52 -7.67
N ILE A 1079 47.53 19.65 -8.50
CA ILE A 1079 48.17 19.13 -9.71
C ILE A 1079 48.51 20.27 -10.66
N VAL A 1080 47.56 21.17 -10.92
CA VAL A 1080 47.77 22.30 -11.84
C VAL A 1080 48.88 23.23 -11.32
N ASN A 1081 48.85 23.59 -10.03
CA ASN A 1081 49.92 24.42 -9.45
C ASN A 1081 51.28 23.73 -9.48
N SER A 1082 51.34 22.43 -9.19
CA SER A 1082 52.58 21.66 -9.26
C SER A 1082 53.12 21.56 -10.69
N ALA A 1083 52.26 21.29 -11.67
CA ALA A 1083 52.65 21.13 -13.07
C ALA A 1083 53.07 22.44 -13.74
N THR A 1084 52.65 23.58 -13.18
CA THR A 1084 52.88 24.92 -13.77
C THR A 1084 53.83 25.78 -12.94
N LYS A 1085 54.44 25.17 -11.91
CA LYS A 1085 55.32 25.82 -10.94
C LYS A 1085 56.51 26.52 -11.59
N ASP A 1086 57.15 25.86 -12.55
CA ASP A 1086 58.37 26.36 -13.20
C ASP A 1086 58.07 27.29 -14.40
N ILE A 1087 56.82 27.33 -14.87
CA ILE A 1087 56.39 28.09 -16.05
C ILE A 1087 55.94 29.51 -15.67
N THR A 1088 55.50 29.72 -14.43
CA THR A 1088 54.89 30.98 -13.99
C THR A 1088 55.70 31.66 -12.89
N ARG A 1089 55.82 32.99 -12.97
CA ARG A 1089 56.54 33.80 -11.96
C ARG A 1089 55.92 33.73 -10.56
N SER A 1090 54.65 33.33 -10.47
CA SER A 1090 53.89 33.15 -9.22
C SER A 1090 54.05 31.76 -8.58
N GLY A 1091 54.74 30.82 -9.24
CA GLY A 1091 54.93 29.45 -8.73
C GLY A 1091 53.74 28.50 -9.00
N GLY A 1092 52.89 28.81 -9.98
CA GLY A 1092 51.74 28.03 -10.43
C GLY A 1092 50.65 28.93 -11.07
N TRP A 1093 49.76 28.35 -11.90
CA TRP A 1093 48.64 29.07 -12.53
C TRP A 1093 47.73 29.75 -11.51
N LEU A 1094 47.47 29.09 -10.38
CA LEU A 1094 46.59 29.56 -9.31
C LEU A 1094 47.38 29.92 -8.04
N ALA A 1095 48.72 29.84 -8.09
CA ALA A 1095 49.58 30.10 -6.96
C ALA A 1095 49.75 31.61 -6.72
N GLY A 1096 49.91 31.98 -5.45
CA GLY A 1096 50.07 33.37 -5.01
C GLY A 1096 48.75 34.10 -4.74
N ASN A 1097 48.88 35.34 -4.27
CA ASN A 1097 47.75 36.15 -3.78
C ASN A 1097 47.25 37.19 -4.81
N LYS A 1098 47.84 37.22 -6.01
CA LYS A 1098 47.49 38.16 -7.08
C LYS A 1098 46.66 37.48 -8.17
N ILE A 1099 45.34 37.42 -7.97
CA ILE A 1099 44.41 36.80 -8.93
C ILE A 1099 44.46 37.45 -10.33
N ASN A 1100 44.76 38.75 -10.42
CA ASN A 1100 44.87 39.49 -11.68
C ASN A 1100 46.05 39.03 -12.56
N ARG A 1101 47.14 38.58 -11.94
CA ARG A 1101 48.28 37.97 -12.64
C ARG A 1101 48.18 36.45 -12.78
N GLY A 1102 47.33 35.80 -11.98
CA GLY A 1102 47.04 34.37 -12.07
C GLY A 1102 46.40 33.97 -13.39
N HIS A 1103 46.50 32.71 -13.75
CA HIS A 1103 46.01 32.14 -15.01
C HIS A 1103 44.68 31.38 -14.84
N LEU A 1104 43.73 31.98 -14.10
CA LEU A 1104 42.43 31.38 -13.81
C LEU A 1104 41.60 31.08 -15.07
N ASN A 1105 41.72 31.91 -16.12
CA ASN A 1105 41.08 31.65 -17.41
C ASN A 1105 41.53 30.33 -18.05
N LEU A 1106 42.82 29.95 -17.92
CA LEU A 1106 43.33 28.67 -18.45
C LEU A 1106 42.82 27.49 -17.62
N PHE A 1107 42.67 27.69 -16.31
CA PHE A 1107 42.11 26.69 -15.41
C PHE A 1107 40.63 26.40 -15.71
N TYR A 1108 39.82 27.42 -16.00
CA TYR A 1108 38.44 27.21 -16.43
C TYR A 1108 38.32 26.54 -17.80
N TRP A 1109 39.22 26.83 -18.74
CA TRP A 1109 39.31 26.08 -20.00
C TRP A 1109 39.66 24.60 -19.78
N LEU A 1110 40.62 24.32 -18.89
CA LEU A 1110 40.96 22.94 -18.52
C LEU A 1110 39.74 22.20 -17.97
N LEU A 1111 38.97 22.83 -17.08
CA LEU A 1111 37.75 22.24 -16.52
C LEU A 1111 36.66 22.06 -17.59
N SER A 1112 36.51 23.00 -18.52
CA SER A 1112 35.58 22.86 -19.64
C SER A 1112 35.92 21.65 -20.51
N ILE A 1113 37.19 21.48 -20.89
CA ILE A 1113 37.65 20.32 -21.67
C ILE A 1113 37.48 19.02 -20.89
N LEU A 1114 37.80 19.01 -19.59
CA LEU A 1114 37.61 17.85 -18.72
C LEU A 1114 36.12 17.46 -18.63
N SER A 1115 35.23 18.45 -18.48
CA SER A 1115 33.79 18.25 -18.48
C SER A 1115 33.26 17.72 -19.81
N LEU A 1116 33.82 18.17 -20.95
CA LEU A 1116 33.47 17.65 -22.27
C LEU A 1116 33.90 16.18 -22.44
N LEU A 1117 35.13 15.84 -22.04
CA LEU A 1117 35.61 14.45 -22.04
C LEU A 1117 34.74 13.56 -21.15
N ASN A 1118 34.39 14.05 -19.96
CA ASN A 1118 33.47 13.37 -19.05
C ASN A 1118 32.08 13.17 -19.67
N PHE A 1119 31.54 14.16 -20.39
CA PHE A 1119 30.28 14.01 -21.11
C PHE A 1119 30.34 12.94 -22.20
N CYS A 1120 31.44 12.86 -22.96
CA CYS A 1120 31.64 11.79 -23.95
C CYS A 1120 31.68 10.39 -23.29
N ILE A 1121 32.38 10.26 -22.17
CA ILE A 1121 32.39 9.01 -21.37
C ILE A 1121 30.99 8.69 -20.86
N TYR A 1122 30.26 9.70 -20.36
CA TYR A 1122 28.89 9.56 -19.89
C TYR A 1122 27.96 9.05 -20.99
N LEU A 1123 28.06 9.57 -22.22
CA LEU A 1123 27.27 9.06 -23.36
C LEU A 1123 27.57 7.59 -23.66
N PHE A 1124 28.84 7.19 -23.62
CA PHE A 1124 29.22 5.79 -23.79
C PHE A 1124 28.66 4.89 -22.69
N VAL A 1125 28.72 5.33 -21.43
CA VAL A 1125 28.21 4.57 -20.28
C VAL A 1125 26.68 4.49 -20.29
N SER A 1126 25.99 5.61 -20.51
CA SER A 1126 24.52 5.68 -20.49
C SER A 1126 23.86 4.91 -21.63
N THR A 1127 24.48 4.83 -22.81
CA THR A 1127 23.99 4.01 -23.93
C THR A 1127 24.10 2.51 -23.66
N ARG A 1128 25.03 2.10 -22.80
CA ARG A 1128 25.22 0.69 -22.37
C ARG A 1128 24.43 0.34 -21.12
N TYR A 1129 23.92 1.34 -20.39
CA TYR A 1129 23.14 1.11 -19.17
C TYR A 1129 21.75 0.60 -19.52
N LYS A 1130 21.38 -0.55 -18.97
CA LYS A 1130 20.03 -1.09 -19.10
C LYS A 1130 19.24 -0.70 -17.85
N TYR A 1131 18.16 0.05 -18.05
CA TYR A 1131 17.22 0.36 -16.98
C TYR A 1131 16.63 -0.94 -16.42
N ARG A 1132 16.53 -1.01 -15.09
CA ARG A 1132 15.74 -2.04 -14.42
C ARG A 1132 14.30 -1.90 -14.91
N GLN A 1133 13.72 -3.00 -15.38
CA GLN A 1133 12.28 -3.08 -15.54
C GLN A 1133 11.70 -3.15 -14.12
N GLU A 1134 10.96 -2.13 -13.71
CA GLU A 1134 10.14 -2.26 -12.50
C GLU A 1134 9.26 -3.49 -12.71
N ALA A 1135 9.41 -4.49 -11.82
CA ALA A 1135 8.41 -5.53 -11.73
C ALA A 1135 7.08 -4.79 -11.51
N PRO A 1136 6.04 -5.03 -12.34
CA PRO A 1136 4.73 -4.46 -12.06
C PRO A 1136 4.43 -4.80 -10.60
N GLU A 1137 4.04 -3.80 -9.78
CA GLU A 1137 3.69 -4.07 -8.39
C GLU A 1137 2.74 -5.27 -8.36
N ILE A 1138 3.26 -6.38 -7.86
CA ILE A 1138 2.51 -7.60 -7.62
C ILE A 1138 1.64 -7.26 -6.42
N THR A 1139 0.49 -6.62 -6.66
CA THR A 1139 -0.70 -7.11 -5.98
C THR A 1139 -0.99 -8.45 -6.66
N SER A 1140 -0.59 -9.52 -5.98
CA SER A 1140 -0.76 -10.94 -6.31
C SER A 1140 -1.96 -11.16 -7.25
N GLU A 1141 -1.86 -11.78 -8.44
CA GLU A 1141 -1.13 -13.00 -8.75
C GLU A 1141 -0.70 -13.08 -10.23
N SER A 1142 0.51 -13.63 -10.40
CA SER A 1142 1.06 -14.45 -11.50
C SER A 1142 0.66 -14.20 -12.96
N LYS A 1143 1.63 -13.69 -13.74
CA LYS A 1143 1.93 -14.18 -15.08
C LYS A 1143 3.43 -14.50 -15.18
N VAL A 1144 3.76 -15.78 -15.38
CA VAL A 1144 4.96 -16.19 -16.12
C VAL A 1144 4.54 -17.28 -17.09
N HIS A 1145 4.56 -16.95 -18.39
CA HIS A 1145 5.24 -17.74 -19.43
C HIS A 1145 4.88 -17.17 -20.81
N HIS A 1146 5.83 -16.47 -21.42
CA HIS A 1146 6.65 -16.98 -22.52
C HIS A 1146 7.45 -15.83 -23.12
N ASP A 1147 8.77 -15.97 -23.18
CA ASP A 1147 9.53 -15.57 -24.36
C ASP A 1147 10.91 -16.24 -24.32
N MET A 1148 11.01 -17.36 -25.03
CA MET A 1148 12.24 -17.76 -25.71
C MET A 1148 11.88 -18.68 -26.87
N GLN A 1149 11.69 -18.06 -28.04
CA GLN A 1149 12.09 -18.61 -29.34
C GLN A 1149 11.94 -17.49 -30.37
N ASN A 1150 13.08 -16.93 -30.81
CA ASN A 1150 13.40 -16.71 -32.22
C ASN A 1150 14.75 -15.99 -32.36
N VAL A 1151 15.78 -16.78 -32.62
CA VAL A 1151 16.83 -16.40 -33.57
C VAL A 1151 16.89 -17.56 -34.56
N GLU A 1152 16.40 -17.30 -35.78
CA GLU A 1152 16.42 -18.23 -36.94
C GLU A 1152 17.86 -18.51 -37.41
N PRO A 1153 18.11 -19.60 -38.17
CA PRO A 1153 17.18 -20.59 -38.73
C PRO A 1153 17.09 -21.92 -37.99
#